data_AF-A0AAU6AC31-F1
#
_entry.id   AF-A0AAU6AC31-F1
#
_cell.length_a   1.000
_cell.length_b   1.000
_cell.length_c   1.000
_cell.angle_alpha   90.00
_cell.angle_beta   90.00
_cell.angle_gamma   90.00
#
_symmetry.space_group_name_H-M   'P 1'
#
loop_
_entity.id
_entity.type
_entity.pdbx_description
1 polymer ?
#
loop_
_entity_poly.entity_id
_entity_poly.type
_entity_poly.pdbx_seq_one_letter_code
_entity_poly.pdbx_strand_id
1 'polypeptide(L)'
;MPGRAAAAQDDTEPAFTHPGLLHTADDLARMKAAVAAKQSPVYDGYSALAAHARSSASYTVQNTGQITTWGRGPANYQTQAVADSAAAYQNALIWSVTGNAAHADKARDILNAWSASLTAITGADGPLGAGLQAFKFVNAAELLRHTGYDGWSDADIARCEESFLRVWYPALSCYTLYANGNWDLTSLQSLLAIGVFCEEPTLFHDALRFAAAGAGNGSVPHRIVTDAGQGQESGRDQGHEQLAVGLLADAAQVAWNQGVDLWGHDDHRILANFEYAARYNLGGDVPFVPDLDRTGKYIKKTVSATGRGTLPPIYEIAYAHYAGVRGVDAPYTRSAVFRGTGGARVVEGSNDDLPSWGTFAYAGATAPSPTVPTAPAGVTAVGEDKTVTVTWLPSAWAFSYTVRRAVSVEGPYEEVASGLGKPTYTDSDVHAGRTYFYTVSASNSLGNSDSSAWAAASAGLPGPWSTRDVGKVRIPGAAVFDGERFVLEASGTADTYRLAHLALHGDGAVTARIVWPLSSQYSKIGVTVRASLDADAAHAAMLIQGLPLHTWSGVWTVRPQAGMSVFATGSTPVPPSQQQAITTGASFPISDLGELPESATPLEAPYVEGAGDGYRLRAPYWVRVTRRGPRCTGAISPDGIRWTEVGSTDVELGHTAYAGLALTSCLGVDEDYAETGTGAFDNVSVSSPHGEVWSVPRPSRTATDLRAATGADAVELAWTDPDPAARYTVLRSTRDTGPYETLATRVGPAGFGTRLRYTDATGTPGTTYYYAVAKTNTGGRGPRSARTPAVMPTPAKPELTSPNTAFANQGVTFRHLLRASHEPVRFTADGLPDGLRVDRRTGLVSGTPTRTGEFTITTTAGNASGTASGTLTLMVGTPPPAPWTYGDLGDVVLDDRDFGTLGVVAIRTPGSTAYDGGTFSVRGAGVDLNVNGQGMTGQFVRQPVTGDCEITTRLLSRTGAGADRVGVLMAKSLSPFDQAAGVIVTGGTTVQLMLRTTVAGASAFSGTAAVTLPGLLRLKRTGTAFSAAVSTDDGATWTPLAAGEIPGFGDAPYYVGLVVCSRSPLVRSTTEFDEVSITPL
;
A
#
# COMPACT_ATOMS: atom_id res chain seq x y z
N MET A 1 51.21 -6.18 32.29
CA MET A 1 49.97 -5.40 32.09
C MET A 1 49.37 -5.84 30.76
N PRO A 2 48.38 -6.74 30.74
CA PRO A 2 47.79 -7.20 29.48
C PRO A 2 46.68 -6.24 29.01
N GLY A 3 46.67 -5.98 27.71
CA GLY A 3 45.76 -5.07 27.02
C GLY A 3 44.34 -5.60 26.91
N ARG A 4 43.38 -4.67 26.98
CA ARG A 4 41.99 -4.88 26.63
C ARG A 4 41.89 -4.98 25.10
N ALA A 5 41.61 -6.18 24.61
CA ALA A 5 41.09 -6.38 23.27
C ALA A 5 39.71 -5.70 23.19
N ALA A 6 39.55 -4.79 22.23
CA ALA A 6 38.23 -4.38 21.77
C ALA A 6 37.62 -5.59 21.07
N ALA A 7 36.54 -6.13 21.63
CA ALA A 7 35.74 -7.14 20.95
C ALA A 7 35.17 -6.51 19.68
N ALA A 8 35.67 -6.95 18.52
CA ALA A 8 34.90 -6.86 17.30
C ALA A 8 33.70 -7.80 17.50
N GLN A 9 32.49 -7.25 17.55
CA GLN A 9 31.29 -8.04 17.31
C GLN A 9 31.38 -8.53 15.87
N ASP A 10 31.56 -9.83 15.68
CA ASP A 10 31.18 -10.52 14.46
C ASP A 10 29.64 -10.40 14.35
N ASP A 11 29.16 -9.35 13.71
CA ASP A 11 27.75 -9.18 13.32
C ASP A 11 27.47 -10.03 12.07
N THR A 12 27.57 -11.35 12.17
CA THR A 12 26.90 -12.23 11.20
C THR A 12 25.47 -12.43 11.69
N GLU A 13 24.50 -11.73 11.11
CA GLU A 13 23.09 -12.04 11.33
C GLU A 13 22.86 -13.55 11.10
N PRO A 14 22.01 -14.21 11.92
CA PRO A 14 21.77 -15.64 11.77
C PRO A 14 21.21 -15.94 10.39
N ALA A 15 21.87 -16.84 9.66
CA ALA A 15 21.43 -17.29 8.35
C ALA A 15 20.08 -18.00 8.45
N PHE A 16 19.22 -17.80 7.44
CA PHE A 16 17.96 -18.53 7.33
C PHE A 16 18.21 -20.04 7.15
N THR A 17 17.24 -20.84 7.59
CA THR A 17 17.26 -22.29 7.35
C THR A 17 16.72 -22.60 5.96
N HIS A 18 17.46 -23.40 5.19
CA HIS A 18 17.10 -23.79 3.83
C HIS A 18 17.25 -25.31 3.55
N PRO A 19 16.30 -25.95 2.83
CA PRO A 19 14.99 -25.41 2.52
C PRO A 19 14.19 -25.17 3.81
N GLY A 20 13.51 -24.03 3.92
CA GLY A 20 12.83 -23.66 5.17
C GLY A 20 11.57 -22.83 4.99
N LEU A 21 10.93 -22.92 3.82
CA LEU A 21 9.59 -22.38 3.59
C LEU A 21 8.53 -23.37 4.06
N LEU A 22 7.70 -23.94 3.17
CA LEU A 22 6.72 -24.95 3.57
C LEU A 22 7.33 -26.31 3.91
N HIS A 23 8.52 -26.62 3.38
CA HIS A 23 9.17 -27.92 3.53
C HIS A 23 10.59 -27.78 4.04
N THR A 24 10.93 -28.55 5.06
CA THR A 24 12.31 -28.72 5.53
C THR A 24 13.00 -29.90 4.84
N ALA A 25 14.33 -30.02 5.00
CA ALA A 25 15.07 -31.20 4.54
C ALA A 25 14.51 -32.51 5.15
N ASP A 26 14.11 -32.49 6.41
CA ASP A 26 13.52 -33.65 7.11
C ASP A 26 12.13 -34.00 6.56
N ASP A 27 11.32 -32.99 6.22
CA ASP A 27 10.02 -33.21 5.56
C ASP A 27 10.19 -33.90 4.21
N LEU A 28 11.10 -33.39 3.37
CA LEU A 28 11.39 -33.96 2.06
C LEU A 28 11.95 -35.38 2.17
N ALA A 29 12.80 -35.65 3.16
CA ALA A 29 13.31 -36.99 3.43
C ALA A 29 12.19 -37.97 3.82
N ARG A 30 11.27 -37.56 4.70
CA ARG A 30 10.07 -38.34 5.07
C ARG A 30 9.21 -38.64 3.84
N MET A 31 8.90 -37.61 3.05
CA MET A 31 8.07 -37.74 1.86
C MET A 31 8.71 -38.68 0.83
N LYS A 32 10.01 -38.51 0.55
CA LYS A 32 10.79 -39.36 -0.36
C LYS A 32 10.81 -40.82 0.07
N ALA A 33 11.05 -41.09 1.35
CA ALA A 33 11.03 -42.45 1.89
C ALA A 33 9.65 -43.11 1.72
N ALA A 34 8.58 -42.38 2.05
CA ALA A 34 7.21 -42.88 1.91
C ALA A 34 6.82 -43.13 0.44
N VAL A 35 7.22 -42.25 -0.49
CA VAL A 35 6.98 -42.43 -1.93
C VAL A 35 7.74 -43.65 -2.47
N ALA A 36 9.01 -43.80 -2.11
CA ALA A 36 9.82 -44.95 -2.52
C ALA A 36 9.24 -46.27 -1.99
N ALA A 37 8.72 -46.28 -0.76
CA ALA A 37 8.10 -47.44 -0.13
C ALA A 37 6.63 -47.67 -0.51
N LYS A 38 6.02 -46.75 -1.26
CA LYS A 38 4.57 -46.71 -1.54
C LYS A 38 3.70 -46.75 -0.27
N GLN A 39 4.12 -46.01 0.74
CA GLN A 39 3.48 -46.00 2.06
C GLN A 39 2.30 -45.04 2.11
N SER A 40 1.09 -45.57 2.30
CA SER A 40 -0.11 -44.77 2.58
C SER A 40 -0.04 -44.13 3.98
N PRO A 41 -0.62 -42.93 4.18
CA PRO A 41 -1.40 -42.15 3.21
C PRO A 41 -0.56 -41.20 2.33
N VAL A 42 0.74 -41.02 2.63
CA VAL A 42 1.62 -40.08 1.91
C VAL A 42 1.71 -40.43 0.42
N TYR A 43 1.84 -41.72 0.09
CA TYR A 43 1.88 -42.19 -1.29
C TYR A 43 0.56 -41.96 -2.05
N ASP A 44 -0.59 -41.98 -1.36
CA ASP A 44 -1.89 -41.72 -1.97
C ASP A 44 -1.99 -40.24 -2.37
N GLY A 45 -1.53 -39.34 -1.50
CA GLY A 45 -1.39 -37.91 -1.81
C GLY A 45 -0.42 -37.65 -2.97
N TYR A 46 0.74 -38.31 -2.98
CA TYR A 46 1.70 -38.22 -4.08
C TYR A 46 1.08 -38.71 -5.41
N SER A 47 0.33 -39.81 -5.37
CA SER A 47 -0.31 -40.36 -6.56
C SER A 47 -1.36 -39.40 -7.13
N ALA A 48 -2.13 -38.72 -6.27
CA ALA A 48 -3.06 -37.67 -6.67
C ALA A 48 -2.35 -36.44 -7.26
N LEU A 49 -1.24 -36.00 -6.65
CA LEU A 49 -0.39 -34.94 -7.17
C LEU A 49 0.16 -35.31 -8.56
N ALA A 50 0.83 -36.46 -8.69
CA ALA A 50 1.45 -36.89 -9.94
C ALA A 50 0.46 -37.05 -11.10
N ALA A 51 -0.81 -37.36 -10.81
CA ALA A 51 -1.87 -37.45 -11.82
C ALA A 51 -2.42 -36.09 -12.27
N HIS A 52 -2.14 -35.01 -11.55
CA HIS A 52 -2.70 -33.69 -11.83
C HIS A 52 -2.07 -33.06 -13.07
N ALA A 53 -2.87 -32.43 -13.94
CA ALA A 53 -2.39 -31.91 -15.22
C ALA A 53 -1.27 -30.85 -15.08
N ARG A 54 -1.33 -30.02 -14.02
CA ARG A 54 -0.30 -29.02 -13.73
C ARG A 54 0.99 -29.62 -13.13
N SER A 55 0.96 -30.88 -12.71
CA SER A 55 2.12 -31.61 -12.20
C SER A 55 2.92 -32.33 -13.29
N SER A 56 2.46 -32.31 -14.55
CA SER A 56 3.18 -32.94 -15.65
C SER A 56 4.48 -32.21 -15.98
N ALA A 57 5.59 -32.95 -16.14
CA ALA A 57 6.84 -32.41 -16.67
C ALA A 57 6.70 -31.87 -18.11
N SER A 58 5.66 -32.27 -18.85
CA SER A 58 5.33 -31.74 -20.17
C SER A 58 4.35 -30.56 -20.16
N TYR A 59 4.04 -30.00 -18.98
CA TYR A 59 3.17 -28.83 -18.85
C TYR A 59 3.60 -27.67 -19.77
N THR A 60 2.63 -27.09 -20.49
CA THR A 60 2.85 -25.93 -21.36
C THR A 60 2.84 -24.66 -20.53
N VAL A 61 4.00 -24.01 -20.40
CA VAL A 61 4.16 -22.73 -19.71
C VAL A 61 3.29 -21.68 -20.38
N GLN A 62 2.47 -20.97 -19.60
CA GLN A 62 1.55 -19.97 -20.13
C GLN A 62 2.25 -18.65 -20.44
N ASN A 63 3.29 -18.29 -19.68
CA ASN A 63 4.16 -17.16 -19.99
C ASN A 63 5.36 -17.58 -20.86
N THR A 64 5.40 -17.14 -22.12
CA THR A 64 6.53 -17.30 -23.03
C THR A 64 7.33 -16.00 -23.22
N GLY A 65 7.15 -15.04 -22.30
CA GLY A 65 7.79 -13.73 -22.31
C GLY A 65 6.86 -12.58 -22.71
N GLN A 66 5.62 -12.89 -23.11
CA GLN A 66 4.62 -11.89 -23.51
C GLN A 66 3.99 -11.14 -22.35
N ILE A 67 4.07 -11.66 -21.11
CA ILE A 67 3.43 -11.06 -19.94
C ILE A 67 4.41 -10.12 -19.25
N THR A 68 4.36 -8.84 -19.62
CA THR A 68 5.19 -7.80 -18.98
C THR A 68 4.51 -7.13 -17.80
N THR A 69 3.18 -7.24 -17.72
CA THR A 69 2.37 -6.79 -16.58
C THR A 69 1.31 -7.83 -16.26
N TRP A 70 1.01 -7.99 -14.97
CA TRP A 70 -0.01 -8.93 -14.48
C TRP A 70 -0.92 -8.20 -13.49
N GLY A 71 -2.21 -8.54 -13.46
CA GLY A 71 -3.12 -7.88 -12.52
C GLY A 71 -4.46 -8.58 -12.30
N ARG A 72 -5.15 -8.16 -11.23
CA ARG A 72 -6.48 -8.63 -10.84
C ARG A 72 -7.36 -7.43 -10.48
N GLY A 73 -8.61 -7.45 -10.92
CA GLY A 73 -9.53 -6.31 -10.79
C GLY A 73 -9.03 -5.09 -11.56
N PRO A 74 -8.90 -5.15 -12.91
CA PRO A 74 -9.37 -6.16 -13.85
C PRO A 74 -8.34 -7.27 -13.99
N ALA A 75 -8.84 -8.45 -14.37
CA ALA A 75 -7.96 -9.56 -14.68
C ALA A 75 -7.11 -9.23 -15.91
N ASN A 76 -5.80 -9.23 -15.73
CA ASN A 76 -4.81 -9.19 -16.78
C ASN A 76 -3.86 -10.37 -16.59
N TYR A 77 -4.00 -11.39 -17.43
CA TYR A 77 -3.27 -12.65 -17.35
C TYR A 77 -3.38 -13.41 -16.00
N GLN A 78 -4.49 -13.21 -15.26
CA GLN A 78 -4.72 -13.84 -13.95
C GLN A 78 -4.67 -15.36 -14.02
N THR A 79 -5.43 -15.96 -14.95
CA THR A 79 -5.52 -17.43 -15.10
C THR A 79 -4.18 -18.08 -15.39
N GLN A 80 -3.33 -17.39 -16.17
CA GLN A 80 -1.99 -17.82 -16.52
C GLN A 80 -1.10 -17.87 -15.29
N ALA A 81 -1.10 -16.82 -14.46
CA ALA A 81 -0.31 -16.81 -13.22
C ALA A 81 -0.78 -17.86 -12.21
N VAL A 82 -2.09 -18.07 -12.07
CA VAL A 82 -2.64 -19.13 -11.20
C VAL A 82 -2.18 -20.51 -11.65
N ALA A 83 -2.24 -20.79 -12.95
CA ALA A 83 -1.84 -22.07 -13.51
C ALA A 83 -0.33 -22.30 -13.43
N ASP A 84 0.48 -21.32 -13.85
CA ASP A 84 1.95 -21.40 -13.87
C ASP A 84 2.53 -21.49 -12.44
N SER A 85 2.03 -20.69 -11.49
CA SER A 85 2.51 -20.74 -10.09
C SER A 85 2.22 -22.08 -9.41
N ALA A 86 1.03 -22.64 -9.63
CA ALA A 86 0.69 -23.97 -9.16
C ALA A 86 1.55 -25.05 -9.84
N ALA A 87 1.77 -24.95 -11.16
CA ALA A 87 2.60 -25.90 -11.90
C ALA A 87 4.06 -25.86 -11.46
N ALA A 88 4.63 -24.67 -11.22
CA ALA A 88 5.99 -24.52 -10.73
C ALA A 88 6.18 -25.22 -9.37
N TYR A 89 5.31 -24.93 -8.40
CA TYR A 89 5.37 -25.54 -7.07
C TYR A 89 5.19 -27.06 -7.13
N GLN A 90 4.18 -27.55 -7.86
CA GLN A 90 3.90 -28.97 -7.99
C GLN A 90 5.06 -29.75 -8.61
N ASN A 91 5.65 -29.24 -9.70
CA ASN A 91 6.79 -29.88 -10.35
C ASN A 91 8.05 -29.83 -9.47
N ALA A 92 8.32 -28.72 -8.79
CA ALA A 92 9.44 -28.64 -7.85
C ALA A 92 9.30 -29.64 -6.69
N LEU A 93 8.09 -29.87 -6.20
CA LEU A 93 7.82 -30.85 -5.13
C LEU A 93 8.00 -32.29 -5.62
N ILE A 94 7.53 -32.63 -6.83
CA ILE A 94 7.78 -33.95 -7.44
C ILE A 94 9.26 -34.18 -7.66
N TRP A 95 9.99 -33.18 -8.17
CA TRP A 95 11.44 -33.25 -8.29
C TRP A 95 12.10 -33.62 -6.95
N SER A 96 11.75 -32.89 -5.90
CA SER A 96 12.38 -33.01 -4.57
C SER A 96 12.27 -34.42 -3.98
N VAL A 97 11.22 -35.18 -4.31
CA VAL A 97 11.03 -36.56 -3.82
C VAL A 97 11.44 -37.64 -4.81
N THR A 98 11.37 -37.39 -6.12
CA THR A 98 11.66 -38.41 -7.14
C THR A 98 13.07 -38.34 -7.71
N GLY A 99 13.71 -37.16 -7.71
CA GLY A 99 14.95 -36.88 -8.42
C GLY A 99 14.81 -36.88 -9.95
N ASN A 100 13.59 -36.79 -10.50
CA ASN A 100 13.38 -36.72 -11.95
C ASN A 100 13.57 -35.28 -12.46
N ALA A 101 14.72 -35.03 -13.08
CA ALA A 101 15.15 -33.70 -13.53
C ALA A 101 14.16 -33.00 -14.47
N ALA A 102 13.34 -33.75 -15.23
CA ALA A 102 12.36 -33.15 -16.13
C ALA A 102 11.32 -32.28 -15.40
N HIS A 103 10.98 -32.62 -14.14
CA HIS A 103 10.11 -31.79 -13.33
C HIS A 103 10.83 -30.54 -12.81
N ALA A 104 12.11 -30.65 -12.43
CA ALA A 104 12.91 -29.50 -12.03
C ALA A 104 13.11 -28.50 -13.19
N ASP A 105 13.42 -29.02 -14.38
CA ASP A 105 13.51 -28.24 -15.62
C ASP A 105 12.20 -27.48 -15.88
N LYS A 106 11.05 -28.14 -15.71
CA LYS A 106 9.75 -27.50 -15.90
C LYS A 106 9.51 -26.35 -14.91
N ALA A 107 9.81 -26.56 -13.63
CA ALA A 107 9.66 -25.52 -12.62
C ALA A 107 10.62 -24.34 -12.87
N ARG A 108 11.88 -24.61 -13.23
CA ARG A 108 12.88 -23.61 -13.63
C ARG A 108 12.39 -22.79 -14.81
N ASP A 109 11.89 -23.43 -15.86
CA ASP A 109 11.45 -22.74 -17.08
C ASP A 109 10.32 -21.75 -16.79
N ILE A 110 9.37 -22.12 -15.92
CA ILE A 110 8.29 -21.23 -15.48
C ILE A 110 8.88 -20.04 -14.70
N LEU A 111 9.71 -20.29 -13.69
CA LEU A 111 10.32 -19.24 -12.86
C LEU A 111 11.16 -18.27 -13.70
N ASN A 112 11.92 -18.79 -14.66
CA ASN A 112 12.75 -18.00 -15.57
C ASN A 112 11.90 -17.14 -16.51
N ALA A 113 10.80 -17.67 -17.05
CA ALA A 113 9.91 -16.90 -17.91
C ALA A 113 9.28 -15.71 -17.16
N TRP A 114 8.77 -15.94 -15.95
CA TRP A 114 8.16 -14.88 -15.14
C TRP A 114 9.18 -13.86 -14.62
N SER A 115 10.34 -14.30 -14.12
CA SER A 115 11.38 -13.39 -13.62
C SER A 115 12.02 -12.54 -14.71
N ALA A 116 12.05 -13.01 -15.97
CA ALA A 116 12.60 -12.26 -17.09
C ALA A 116 11.64 -11.25 -17.71
N SER A 117 10.33 -11.53 -17.69
CA SER A 117 9.33 -10.72 -18.42
C SER A 117 8.52 -9.79 -17.55
N LEU A 118 8.13 -10.20 -16.33
CA LEU A 118 7.21 -9.42 -15.51
C LEU A 118 7.91 -8.18 -14.93
N THR A 119 7.31 -7.01 -15.15
CA THR A 119 7.86 -5.72 -14.71
C THR A 119 6.94 -4.95 -13.76
N ALA A 120 5.64 -5.29 -13.71
CA ALA A 120 4.70 -4.63 -12.81
C ALA A 120 3.48 -5.50 -12.46
N ILE A 121 2.95 -5.27 -11.26
CA ILE A 121 1.65 -5.77 -10.79
C ILE A 121 0.63 -4.63 -10.84
N THR A 122 -0.56 -4.91 -11.35
CA THR A 122 -1.61 -3.93 -11.59
C THR A 122 -2.98 -4.39 -11.07
N GLY A 123 -3.95 -3.48 -11.05
CA GLY A 123 -5.32 -3.76 -10.63
C GLY A 123 -5.54 -3.61 -9.11
N ALA A 124 -6.79 -3.35 -8.73
CA ALA A 124 -7.17 -3.09 -7.33
C ALA A 124 -7.02 -4.33 -6.44
N ASP A 125 -7.21 -5.52 -7.03
CA ASP A 125 -6.99 -6.82 -6.38
C ASP A 125 -5.58 -7.37 -6.66
N GLY A 126 -4.70 -6.55 -7.26
CA GLY A 126 -3.30 -6.87 -7.51
C GLY A 126 -2.58 -7.40 -6.26
N PRO A 127 -2.67 -6.73 -5.10
CA PRO A 127 -2.07 -7.21 -3.85
C PRO A 127 -2.55 -8.60 -3.43
N LEU A 128 -3.87 -8.86 -3.49
CA LEU A 128 -4.46 -10.16 -3.15
C LEU A 128 -3.87 -11.27 -4.02
N GLY A 129 -3.95 -11.13 -5.35
CA GLY A 129 -3.44 -12.19 -6.22
C GLY A 129 -1.91 -12.28 -6.18
N ALA A 130 -1.19 -11.16 -6.01
CA ALA A 130 0.25 -11.18 -5.80
C ALA A 130 0.61 -12.07 -4.61
N GLY A 131 -0.11 -11.94 -3.49
CA GLY A 131 0.15 -12.70 -2.27
C GLY A 131 -0.19 -14.19 -2.37
N LEU A 132 -1.07 -14.57 -3.29
CA LEU A 132 -1.41 -15.96 -3.57
C LEU A 132 -0.43 -16.61 -4.56
N GLN A 133 -0.04 -15.88 -5.60
CA GLN A 133 0.80 -16.40 -6.69
C GLN A 133 2.29 -16.35 -6.33
N ALA A 134 2.78 -15.25 -5.72
CA ALA A 134 4.18 -15.13 -5.30
C ALA A 134 4.54 -16.24 -4.31
N PHE A 135 3.70 -16.52 -3.31
CA PHE A 135 3.97 -17.57 -2.33
C PHE A 135 4.26 -18.94 -2.96
N LYS A 136 3.50 -19.33 -3.99
CA LYS A 136 3.72 -20.57 -4.73
C LYS A 136 5.00 -20.55 -5.57
N PHE A 137 5.29 -19.43 -6.25
CA PHE A 137 6.54 -19.26 -7.00
C PHE A 137 7.77 -19.32 -6.09
N VAL A 138 7.75 -18.63 -4.95
CA VAL A 138 8.87 -18.58 -4.01
C VAL A 138 9.10 -19.97 -3.39
N ASN A 139 8.05 -20.71 -3.04
CA ASN A 139 8.19 -22.10 -2.59
C ASN A 139 8.79 -23.02 -3.68
N ALA A 140 8.44 -22.82 -4.95
CA ALA A 140 9.06 -23.56 -6.06
C ALA A 140 10.54 -23.23 -6.19
N ALA A 141 10.89 -21.94 -6.14
CA ALA A 141 12.25 -21.44 -6.22
C ALA A 141 13.13 -21.99 -5.09
N GLU A 142 12.64 -21.93 -3.85
CA GLU A 142 13.29 -22.48 -2.66
C GLU A 142 13.63 -23.97 -2.84
N LEU A 143 12.64 -24.77 -3.25
CA LEU A 143 12.84 -26.20 -3.47
C LEU A 143 13.90 -26.46 -4.54
N LEU A 144 13.88 -25.76 -5.68
CA LEU A 144 14.89 -25.94 -6.72
C LEU A 144 16.30 -25.59 -6.23
N ARG A 145 16.45 -24.43 -5.58
CA ARG A 145 17.77 -23.93 -5.12
C ARG A 145 18.39 -24.84 -4.08
N HIS A 146 17.59 -25.43 -3.19
CA HIS A 146 18.08 -26.10 -1.98
C HIS A 146 17.90 -27.63 -1.96
N THR A 147 17.51 -28.26 -3.07
CA THR A 147 17.36 -29.74 -3.16
C THR A 147 18.33 -30.42 -4.11
N GLY A 148 19.44 -29.74 -4.46
CA GLY A 148 20.54 -30.31 -5.23
C GLY A 148 20.31 -30.35 -6.74
N TYR A 149 19.43 -29.51 -7.27
CA TYR A 149 19.27 -29.30 -8.71
C TYR A 149 20.34 -28.34 -9.23
N ASP A 150 21.13 -28.77 -10.21
CA ASP A 150 22.25 -28.02 -10.80
C ASP A 150 21.88 -27.32 -12.12
N GLY A 151 20.66 -27.52 -12.63
CA GLY A 151 20.19 -26.96 -13.88
C GLY A 151 19.70 -25.50 -13.82
N TRP A 152 19.86 -24.83 -12.67
CA TRP A 152 19.47 -23.43 -12.47
C TRP A 152 20.70 -22.57 -12.16
N SER A 153 21.04 -21.65 -13.07
CA SER A 153 22.27 -20.86 -12.94
C SER A 153 22.18 -19.79 -11.85
N ASP A 154 23.30 -19.44 -11.22
CA ASP A 154 23.37 -18.35 -10.23
C ASP A 154 22.81 -17.02 -10.76
N ALA A 155 23.02 -16.74 -12.05
CA ALA A 155 22.49 -15.54 -12.70
C ALA A 155 20.96 -15.57 -12.83
N ASP A 156 20.38 -16.74 -13.08
CA ASP A 156 18.92 -16.91 -13.11
C ASP A 156 18.30 -16.83 -11.71
N ILE A 157 18.97 -17.40 -10.70
CA ILE A 157 18.58 -17.30 -9.29
C ILE A 157 18.57 -15.82 -8.87
N ALA A 158 19.67 -15.09 -9.13
CA ALA A 158 19.76 -13.67 -8.81
C ALA A 158 18.69 -12.82 -9.52
N ARG A 159 18.36 -13.14 -10.77
CA ARG A 159 17.24 -12.49 -11.48
C ARG A 159 15.89 -12.81 -10.82
N CYS A 160 15.70 -14.04 -10.37
CA CYS A 160 14.49 -14.47 -9.68
C CYS A 160 14.32 -13.74 -8.34
N GLU A 161 15.37 -13.65 -7.52
CA GLU A 161 15.41 -12.83 -6.30
C GLU A 161 15.04 -11.37 -6.60
N GLU A 162 15.67 -10.76 -7.62
CA GLU A 162 15.38 -9.38 -7.97
C GLU A 162 13.94 -9.20 -8.48
N SER A 163 13.35 -10.18 -9.17
CA SER A 163 11.94 -10.15 -9.56
C SER A 163 11.02 -10.13 -8.33
N PHE A 164 11.26 -11.00 -7.34
CA PHE A 164 10.50 -11.00 -6.08
C PHE A 164 10.62 -9.66 -5.36
N LEU A 165 11.81 -9.07 -5.33
CA LEU A 165 12.07 -7.83 -4.60
C LEU A 165 11.63 -6.55 -5.33
N ARG A 166 11.68 -6.51 -6.67
CA ARG A 166 11.30 -5.32 -7.48
C ARG A 166 9.87 -5.31 -7.96
N VAL A 167 9.24 -6.48 -8.09
CA VAL A 167 7.95 -6.59 -8.79
C VAL A 167 6.87 -7.10 -7.86
N TRP A 168 7.12 -8.22 -7.17
CA TRP A 168 6.12 -8.83 -6.29
C TRP A 168 6.01 -8.10 -4.95
N TYR A 169 7.14 -7.88 -4.28
CA TYR A 169 7.19 -7.25 -2.97
C TYR A 169 6.47 -5.89 -2.90
N PRO A 170 6.67 -4.93 -3.82
CA PRO A 170 6.01 -3.63 -3.73
C PRO A 170 4.47 -3.66 -3.80
N ALA A 171 3.89 -4.73 -4.35
CA ALA A 171 2.44 -4.92 -4.37
C ALA A 171 1.88 -5.41 -3.03
N LEU A 172 2.72 -6.05 -2.21
CA LEU A 172 2.38 -6.67 -0.91
C LEU A 172 2.75 -5.78 0.27
N SER A 173 3.69 -4.87 0.04
CA SER A 173 4.29 -4.05 1.07
C SER A 173 3.27 -3.03 1.63
N CYS A 174 3.29 -2.84 2.96
CA CYS A 174 2.27 -2.16 3.77
C CYS A 174 0.93 -2.89 3.97
N TYR A 175 0.82 -4.16 3.56
CA TYR A 175 -0.40 -4.94 3.75
C TYR A 175 -1.63 -4.23 3.13
N THR A 176 -2.81 -4.71 3.49
CA THR A 176 -4.09 -4.30 2.92
C THR A 176 -5.03 -3.86 4.04
N LEU A 177 -4.58 -2.87 4.81
CA LEU A 177 -5.28 -2.33 5.99
C LEU A 177 -6.73 -1.85 5.71
N TYR A 178 -7.08 -1.70 4.44
CA TYR A 178 -8.39 -1.27 3.94
C TYR A 178 -9.29 -2.45 3.52
N ALA A 179 -8.80 -3.68 3.61
CA ALA A 179 -9.50 -4.89 3.20
C ALA A 179 -9.65 -5.87 4.38
N ASN A 180 -10.46 -6.91 4.16
CA ASN A 180 -10.66 -7.95 5.15
C ASN A 180 -9.40 -8.80 5.36
N GLY A 181 -9.36 -9.54 6.48
CA GLY A 181 -8.14 -10.18 6.97
C GLY A 181 -7.49 -11.16 5.99
N ASN A 182 -8.25 -11.80 5.08
CA ASN A 182 -7.65 -12.70 4.08
C ASN A 182 -6.62 -11.99 3.18
N TRP A 183 -6.82 -10.71 2.83
CA TRP A 183 -5.89 -9.97 1.98
C TRP A 183 -4.55 -9.71 2.68
N ASP A 184 -4.61 -9.32 3.95
CA ASP A 184 -3.43 -9.10 4.78
C ASP A 184 -2.64 -10.40 4.94
N LEU A 185 -3.33 -11.53 5.11
CA LEU A 185 -2.71 -12.85 5.25
C LEU A 185 -2.01 -13.31 3.96
N THR A 186 -2.56 -13.02 2.78
CA THR A 186 -1.85 -13.32 1.52
C THR A 186 -0.55 -12.53 1.39
N SER A 187 -0.55 -11.28 1.86
CA SER A 187 0.66 -10.46 1.93
C SER A 187 1.63 -11.04 2.97
N LEU A 188 1.14 -11.37 4.17
CA LEU A 188 1.93 -11.92 5.27
C LEU A 188 2.71 -13.18 4.87
N GLN A 189 2.04 -14.21 4.35
CA GLN A 189 2.70 -15.47 3.97
C GLN A 189 3.77 -15.25 2.88
N SER A 190 3.49 -14.37 1.92
CA SER A 190 4.40 -14.09 0.80
C SER A 190 5.59 -13.27 1.24
N LEU A 191 5.39 -12.30 2.14
CA LEU A 191 6.49 -11.52 2.72
C LEU A 191 7.41 -12.41 3.55
N LEU A 192 6.88 -13.32 4.37
CA LEU A 192 7.71 -14.30 5.08
C LEU A 192 8.54 -15.14 4.10
N ALA A 193 7.91 -15.64 3.03
CA ALA A 193 8.59 -16.47 2.05
C ALA A 193 9.66 -15.73 1.24
N ILE A 194 9.36 -14.51 0.76
CA ILE A 194 10.32 -13.65 0.06
C ILE A 194 11.48 -13.31 1.00
N GLY A 195 11.19 -13.02 2.26
CA GLY A 195 12.20 -12.72 3.28
C GLY A 195 13.24 -13.82 3.44
N VAL A 196 12.77 -15.07 3.54
CA VAL A 196 13.65 -16.24 3.64
C VAL A 196 14.41 -16.48 2.34
N PHE A 197 13.72 -16.62 1.19
CA PHE A 197 14.38 -16.98 -0.08
C PHE A 197 15.40 -15.93 -0.57
N CYS A 198 15.14 -14.65 -0.31
CA CYS A 198 16.01 -13.54 -0.74
C CYS A 198 17.04 -13.11 0.33
N GLU A 199 17.14 -13.80 1.47
CA GLU A 199 18.05 -13.45 2.56
C GLU A 199 17.82 -12.00 3.08
N GLU A 200 16.54 -11.67 3.35
CA GLU A 200 16.08 -10.35 3.80
C GLU A 200 15.45 -10.44 5.23
N PRO A 201 16.26 -10.51 6.30
CA PRO A 201 15.79 -10.69 7.68
C PRO A 201 14.92 -9.56 8.19
N THR A 202 15.18 -8.32 7.76
CA THR A 202 14.34 -7.18 8.14
C THR A 202 12.91 -7.33 7.63
N LEU A 203 12.74 -7.84 6.40
CA LEU A 203 11.44 -8.08 5.78
C LEU A 203 10.69 -9.21 6.50
N PHE A 204 11.41 -10.30 6.83
CA PHE A 204 10.85 -11.41 7.60
C PHE A 204 10.40 -10.99 9.00
N HIS A 205 11.22 -10.22 9.72
CA HIS A 205 10.87 -9.74 11.06
C HIS A 205 9.74 -8.71 11.07
N ASP A 206 9.64 -7.86 10.05
CA ASP A 206 8.50 -6.95 9.87
C ASP A 206 7.19 -7.74 9.69
N ALA A 207 7.22 -8.78 8.85
CA ALA A 207 6.10 -9.71 8.68
C ALA A 207 5.69 -10.40 9.99
N LEU A 208 6.64 -10.89 10.77
CA LEU A 208 6.36 -11.48 12.09
C LEU A 208 5.80 -10.46 13.10
N ARG A 209 6.31 -9.22 13.09
CA ARG A 209 5.77 -8.14 13.93
C ARG A 209 4.33 -7.80 13.54
N PHE A 210 4.01 -7.76 12.25
CA PHE A 210 2.65 -7.59 11.78
C PHE A 210 1.74 -8.75 12.19
N ALA A 211 2.20 -10.01 12.08
CA ALA A 211 1.44 -11.16 12.54
C ALA A 211 1.06 -11.05 14.03
N ALA A 212 2.01 -10.62 14.87
CA ALA A 212 1.82 -10.50 16.32
C ALA A 212 0.96 -9.27 16.72
N ALA A 213 1.15 -8.12 16.08
CA ALA A 213 0.62 -6.83 16.55
C ALA A 213 0.30 -5.82 15.44
N GLY A 214 0.09 -6.29 14.21
CA GLY A 214 -0.26 -5.45 13.08
C GLY A 214 -1.63 -4.79 13.22
N ALA A 215 -1.77 -3.56 12.71
CA ALA A 215 -3.00 -2.78 12.76
C ALA A 215 -4.12 -3.27 11.81
N GLY A 216 -3.79 -4.18 10.88
CA GLY A 216 -4.73 -4.72 9.90
C GLY A 216 -5.56 -5.88 10.44
N ASN A 217 -6.52 -6.36 9.65
CA ASN A 217 -7.38 -7.49 9.97
C ASN A 217 -6.66 -8.85 9.85
N GLY A 218 -5.44 -8.90 9.28
CA GLY A 218 -4.66 -10.12 9.14
C GLY A 218 -3.64 -10.38 10.26
N SER A 219 -3.50 -9.50 11.25
CA SER A 219 -2.76 -9.87 12.47
C SER A 219 -3.55 -10.93 13.24
N VAL A 220 -2.88 -11.82 13.96
CA VAL A 220 -3.53 -12.89 14.72
C VAL A 220 -4.65 -12.37 15.65
N PRO A 221 -4.42 -11.33 16.48
CA PRO A 221 -5.48 -10.85 17.40
C PRO A 221 -6.67 -10.19 16.69
N HIS A 222 -6.50 -9.61 15.49
CA HIS A 222 -7.60 -8.99 14.75
C HIS A 222 -8.29 -9.95 13.78
N ARG A 223 -7.58 -10.98 13.31
CA ARG A 223 -8.16 -12.01 12.44
C ARG A 223 -9.05 -12.97 13.22
N ILE A 224 -8.68 -13.27 14.47
CA ILE A 224 -9.37 -14.23 15.32
C ILE A 224 -9.97 -13.46 16.49
N VAL A 225 -11.20 -12.98 16.33
CA VAL A 225 -11.78 -11.91 17.16
C VAL A 225 -12.28 -12.38 18.53
N THR A 226 -12.32 -13.69 18.80
CA THR A 226 -12.68 -14.24 20.11
C THR A 226 -11.80 -15.43 20.51
N ASP A 227 -11.71 -15.69 21.82
CA ASP A 227 -11.00 -16.85 22.38
C ASP A 227 -11.58 -18.19 21.90
N ALA A 228 -12.85 -18.21 21.48
CA ALA A 228 -13.50 -19.39 20.91
C ALA A 228 -13.00 -19.72 19.49
N GLY A 229 -12.17 -18.87 18.88
CA GLY A 229 -11.64 -19.06 17.53
C GLY A 229 -12.49 -18.47 16.42
N GLN A 230 -13.46 -17.60 16.75
CA GLN A 230 -14.26 -16.93 15.71
C GLN A 230 -13.35 -16.12 14.79
N GLY A 231 -13.39 -16.44 13.50
CA GLY A 231 -12.69 -15.66 12.49
C GLY A 231 -13.47 -14.44 12.03
N GLN A 232 -12.75 -13.36 11.73
CA GLN A 232 -13.31 -12.11 11.21
C GLN A 232 -14.09 -12.33 9.89
N GLU A 233 -13.80 -13.36 9.10
CA GLU A 233 -14.50 -13.63 7.83
C GLU A 233 -15.70 -14.57 8.00
N SER A 234 -15.85 -15.22 9.15
CA SER A 234 -16.84 -16.27 9.40
C SER A 234 -18.29 -15.83 9.23
N GLY A 235 -18.56 -14.54 9.41
CA GLY A 235 -19.86 -13.92 9.17
C GLY A 235 -20.12 -13.48 7.72
N ARG A 236 -19.10 -13.50 6.85
CA ARG A 236 -19.23 -13.17 5.42
C ARG A 236 -19.63 -14.42 4.62
N ASP A 237 -18.74 -15.41 4.56
CA ASP A 237 -18.99 -16.74 4.01
C ASP A 237 -17.87 -17.72 4.41
N GLN A 238 -18.15 -19.02 4.29
CA GLN A 238 -17.21 -20.08 4.68
C GLN A 238 -16.06 -20.28 3.68
N GLY A 239 -16.15 -19.76 2.46
CA GLY A 239 -15.06 -19.82 1.49
C GLY A 239 -13.91 -18.90 1.90
N HIS A 240 -14.22 -17.64 2.21
CA HIS A 240 -13.24 -16.65 2.66
C HIS A 240 -12.71 -16.94 4.06
N GLU A 241 -13.55 -17.44 4.97
CA GLU A 241 -13.09 -17.88 6.29
C GLU A 241 -12.06 -18.99 6.17
N GLN A 242 -12.37 -20.06 5.42
CA GLN A 242 -11.45 -21.18 5.26
C GLN A 242 -10.22 -20.83 4.42
N LEU A 243 -10.31 -19.90 3.45
CA LEU A 243 -9.14 -19.34 2.78
C LEU A 243 -8.19 -18.72 3.81
N ALA A 244 -8.69 -17.82 4.64
CA ALA A 244 -7.87 -17.15 5.64
C ALA A 244 -7.29 -18.11 6.70
N VAL A 245 -8.04 -19.14 7.12
CA VAL A 245 -7.53 -20.22 7.99
C VAL A 245 -6.32 -20.91 7.35
N GLY A 246 -6.41 -21.26 6.05
CA GLY A 246 -5.32 -21.88 5.30
C GLY A 246 -4.09 -20.97 5.15
N LEU A 247 -4.29 -19.69 4.80
CA LEU A 247 -3.20 -18.72 4.64
C LEU A 247 -2.42 -18.51 5.95
N LEU A 248 -3.13 -18.51 7.09
CA LEU A 248 -2.49 -18.37 8.39
C LEU A 248 -1.67 -19.61 8.77
N ALA A 249 -2.11 -20.80 8.38
CA ALA A 249 -1.33 -22.03 8.51
C ALA A 249 -0.05 -22.01 7.67
N ASP A 250 -0.14 -21.55 6.42
CA ASP A 250 1.02 -21.39 5.54
C ASP A 250 2.05 -20.42 6.14
N ALA A 251 1.61 -19.26 6.65
CA ALA A 251 2.46 -18.31 7.35
C ALA A 251 3.09 -18.89 8.62
N ALA A 252 2.31 -19.61 9.44
CA ALA A 252 2.78 -20.23 10.67
C ALA A 252 3.79 -21.37 10.40
N GLN A 253 3.62 -22.11 9.30
CA GLN A 253 4.54 -23.16 8.92
C GLN A 253 5.90 -22.60 8.46
N VAL A 254 5.90 -21.51 7.68
CA VAL A 254 7.15 -20.82 7.32
C VAL A 254 7.85 -20.28 8.57
N ALA A 255 7.11 -19.65 9.48
CA ALA A 255 7.68 -19.16 10.74
C ALA A 255 8.28 -20.30 11.59
N TRP A 256 7.57 -21.43 11.71
CA TRP A 256 8.01 -22.60 12.46
C TRP A 256 9.32 -23.18 11.90
N ASN A 257 9.43 -23.26 10.57
CA ASN A 257 10.63 -23.77 9.90
C ASN A 257 11.84 -22.84 10.05
N GLN A 258 11.63 -21.59 10.47
CA GLN A 258 12.68 -20.64 10.88
C GLN A 258 12.84 -20.53 12.40
N GLY A 259 12.23 -21.45 13.17
CA GLY A 259 12.34 -21.53 14.64
C GLY A 259 11.42 -20.58 15.42
N VAL A 260 10.42 -19.96 14.79
CA VAL A 260 9.44 -19.07 15.44
C VAL A 260 8.09 -19.79 15.60
N ASP A 261 7.60 -19.95 16.83
CA ASP A 261 6.34 -20.66 17.13
C ASP A 261 5.12 -19.75 17.01
N LEU A 262 4.75 -19.41 15.77
CA LEU A 262 3.50 -18.70 15.49
C LEU A 262 2.26 -19.59 15.74
N TRP A 263 2.39 -20.92 15.60
CA TRP A 263 1.34 -21.88 15.94
C TRP A 263 0.94 -21.85 17.42
N GLY A 264 1.89 -21.53 18.32
CA GLY A 264 1.68 -21.47 19.76
C GLY A 264 1.36 -20.07 20.28
N HIS A 265 1.42 -19.07 19.41
CA HIS A 265 1.17 -17.70 19.78
C HIS A 265 -0.25 -17.52 20.33
N ASP A 266 -0.35 -16.69 21.37
CA ASP A 266 -1.61 -16.30 22.02
C ASP A 266 -2.47 -17.50 22.44
N ASP A 267 -1.87 -18.42 23.21
CA ASP A 267 -2.50 -19.64 23.72
C ASP A 267 -3.12 -20.53 22.61
N HIS A 268 -2.35 -20.76 21.54
CA HIS A 268 -2.77 -21.52 20.35
C HIS A 268 -4.00 -20.95 19.63
N ARG A 269 -4.11 -19.61 19.53
CA ARG A 269 -5.25 -18.95 18.90
C ARG A 269 -5.54 -19.44 17.48
N ILE A 270 -4.49 -19.77 16.72
CA ILE A 270 -4.61 -20.37 15.38
C ILE A 270 -5.36 -21.72 15.44
N LEU A 271 -5.07 -22.59 16.41
CA LEU A 271 -5.79 -23.85 16.61
C LEU A 271 -7.26 -23.60 16.90
N ALA A 272 -7.56 -22.65 17.79
CA ALA A 272 -8.94 -22.29 18.10
C ALA A 272 -9.71 -21.92 16.83
N ASN A 273 -9.11 -21.15 15.91
CA ASN A 273 -9.74 -20.80 14.64
C ASN A 273 -9.93 -21.99 13.69
N PHE A 274 -8.96 -22.91 13.63
CA PHE A 274 -9.12 -24.19 12.91
C PHE A 274 -10.27 -25.02 13.47
N GLU A 275 -10.33 -25.20 14.80
CA GLU A 275 -11.38 -25.98 15.48
C GLU A 275 -12.76 -25.34 15.28
N TYR A 276 -12.84 -24.01 15.36
CA TYR A 276 -14.07 -23.26 15.09
C TYR A 276 -14.57 -23.49 13.66
N ALA A 277 -13.71 -23.25 12.66
CA ALA A 277 -14.07 -23.39 11.25
C ALA A 277 -14.42 -24.84 10.89
N ALA A 278 -13.64 -25.81 11.38
CA ALA A 278 -13.90 -27.23 11.18
C ALA A 278 -15.23 -27.65 11.80
N ARG A 279 -15.48 -27.31 13.07
CA ARG A 279 -16.71 -27.64 13.79
C ARG A 279 -17.94 -27.12 13.04
N TYR A 280 -17.91 -25.86 12.62
CA TYR A 280 -19.04 -25.25 11.92
C TYR A 280 -19.29 -25.90 10.57
N ASN A 281 -18.24 -26.12 9.78
CA ASN A 281 -18.34 -26.72 8.45
C ASN A 281 -18.66 -28.23 8.47
N LEU A 282 -18.38 -28.93 9.57
CA LEU A 282 -18.82 -30.31 9.79
C LEU A 282 -20.28 -30.43 10.26
N GLY A 283 -21.01 -29.31 10.36
CA GLY A 283 -22.43 -29.26 10.71
C GLY A 283 -22.71 -29.01 12.20
N GLY A 284 -21.68 -28.79 13.03
CA GLY A 284 -21.84 -28.38 14.42
C GLY A 284 -22.12 -26.89 14.59
N ASP A 285 -22.66 -26.48 15.74
CA ASP A 285 -22.89 -25.07 16.07
C ASP A 285 -21.67 -24.45 16.75
N VAL A 286 -21.45 -23.16 16.55
CA VAL A 286 -20.34 -22.38 17.13
C VAL A 286 -20.87 -21.07 17.73
N PRO A 287 -20.25 -20.55 18.81
CA PRO A 287 -20.63 -19.24 19.34
C PRO A 287 -20.27 -18.14 18.33
N PHE A 288 -21.09 -17.10 18.22
CA PHE A 288 -20.78 -15.96 17.36
C PHE A 288 -21.04 -14.65 18.10
N VAL A 289 -20.06 -13.76 18.10
CA VAL A 289 -20.15 -12.38 18.59
C VAL A 289 -20.24 -11.48 17.36
N PRO A 290 -21.26 -10.62 17.24
CA PRO A 290 -21.32 -9.63 16.18
C PRO A 290 -20.04 -8.80 16.10
N ASP A 291 -19.52 -8.58 14.89
CA ASP A 291 -18.30 -7.82 14.66
C ASP A 291 -18.45 -6.86 13.46
N LEU A 292 -18.01 -5.62 13.66
CA LEU A 292 -17.68 -4.71 12.57
C LEU A 292 -16.21 -4.94 12.25
N ASP A 293 -15.84 -5.13 10.99
CA ASP A 293 -14.42 -5.23 10.66
C ASP A 293 -13.68 -3.88 10.84
N ARG A 294 -12.35 -3.91 11.02
CA ARG A 294 -11.57 -2.67 11.19
C ARG A 294 -11.54 -1.77 9.94
N THR A 295 -11.99 -2.26 8.79
CA THR A 295 -12.13 -1.42 7.59
C THR A 295 -13.38 -0.55 7.68
N GLY A 296 -14.42 -0.97 8.41
CA GLY A 296 -15.74 -0.36 8.48
C GLY A 296 -16.70 -0.79 7.38
N LYS A 297 -16.37 -1.86 6.65
CA LYS A 297 -17.12 -2.27 5.45
C LYS A 297 -18.25 -3.25 5.79
N TYR A 298 -17.97 -4.27 6.58
CA TYR A 298 -18.92 -5.32 6.91
C TYR A 298 -19.29 -5.32 8.39
N ILE A 299 -20.58 -5.18 8.67
CA ILE A 299 -21.15 -5.66 9.94
C ILE A 299 -21.59 -7.10 9.74
N LYS A 300 -21.07 -8.01 10.55
CA LYS A 300 -21.56 -9.39 10.57
C LYS A 300 -22.27 -9.64 11.89
N LYS A 301 -23.57 -9.95 11.81
CA LYS A 301 -24.43 -10.18 12.99
C LYS A 301 -24.57 -11.65 13.36
N THR A 302 -24.26 -12.54 12.43
CA THR A 302 -24.33 -14.01 12.61
C THR A 302 -23.25 -14.69 11.79
N VAL A 303 -22.85 -15.90 12.19
CA VAL A 303 -22.02 -16.77 11.35
C VAL A 303 -22.75 -17.12 10.04
N SER A 304 -22.04 -17.04 8.91
CA SER A 304 -22.64 -17.19 7.58
C SER A 304 -22.77 -18.66 7.19
N ALA A 305 -23.97 -19.08 6.79
CA ALA A 305 -24.22 -20.42 6.25
C ALA A 305 -23.76 -20.56 4.77
N THR A 306 -23.39 -19.46 4.11
CA THR A 306 -22.95 -19.47 2.71
C THR A 306 -21.68 -20.30 2.56
N GLY A 307 -21.74 -21.35 1.72
CA GLY A 307 -20.62 -22.27 1.50
C GLY A 307 -20.38 -23.30 2.60
N ARG A 308 -21.22 -23.34 3.65
CA ARG A 308 -21.07 -24.29 4.77
C ARG A 308 -21.09 -25.73 4.27
N GLY A 309 -20.20 -26.57 4.81
CA GLY A 309 -20.10 -27.99 4.45
C GLY A 309 -19.10 -28.28 3.34
N THR A 310 -18.58 -27.25 2.67
CA THR A 310 -17.51 -27.41 1.68
C THR A 310 -16.15 -27.20 2.36
N LEU A 311 -15.37 -28.27 2.52
CA LEU A 311 -14.06 -28.23 3.18
C LEU A 311 -12.92 -28.28 2.14
N PRO A 312 -12.16 -27.18 1.94
CA PRO A 312 -10.98 -27.16 1.07
C PRO A 312 -9.81 -27.95 1.70
N PRO A 313 -8.74 -28.25 0.92
CA PRO A 313 -7.59 -29.03 1.39
C PRO A 313 -6.63 -28.20 2.26
N ILE A 314 -7.06 -27.84 3.46
CA ILE A 314 -6.31 -26.97 4.39
C ILE A 314 -6.13 -27.58 5.77
N TYR A 315 -6.76 -28.73 6.06
CA TYR A 315 -6.88 -29.24 7.42
C TYR A 315 -5.74 -30.19 7.78
N GLU A 316 -5.10 -30.84 6.81
CA GLU A 316 -4.01 -31.76 7.10
C GLU A 316 -2.79 -31.07 7.71
N ILE A 317 -2.40 -29.89 7.22
CA ILE A 317 -1.24 -29.14 7.74
C ILE A 317 -1.40 -28.84 9.24
N ALA A 318 -2.57 -28.35 9.64
CA ALA A 318 -2.87 -28.05 11.03
C ALA A 318 -2.99 -29.33 11.87
N TYR A 319 -3.66 -30.36 11.37
CA TYR A 319 -3.77 -31.64 12.10
C TYR A 319 -2.39 -32.27 12.34
N ALA A 320 -1.56 -32.32 11.30
CA ALA A 320 -0.21 -32.85 11.40
C ALA A 320 0.66 -32.05 12.37
N HIS A 321 0.55 -30.71 12.34
CA HIS A 321 1.31 -29.86 13.24
C HIS A 321 0.85 -30.02 14.70
N TYR A 322 -0.44 -29.81 15.01
CA TYR A 322 -0.90 -29.86 16.39
C TYR A 322 -0.88 -31.28 16.97
N ALA A 323 -1.48 -32.26 16.29
CA ALA A 323 -1.56 -33.61 16.83
C ALA A 323 -0.23 -34.39 16.67
N GLY A 324 0.48 -34.20 15.56
CA GLY A 324 1.70 -34.94 15.24
C GLY A 324 2.97 -34.31 15.80
N VAL A 325 3.20 -33.02 15.51
CA VAL A 325 4.41 -32.30 15.94
C VAL A 325 4.33 -31.87 17.40
N ARG A 326 3.17 -31.38 17.86
CA ARG A 326 3.03 -30.81 19.22
C ARG A 326 2.36 -31.73 20.23
N GLY A 327 1.64 -32.76 19.78
CA GLY A 327 0.82 -33.59 20.68
C GLY A 327 -0.33 -32.84 21.35
N VAL A 328 -0.84 -31.78 20.71
CA VAL A 328 -2.02 -31.02 21.14
C VAL A 328 -3.26 -31.56 20.43
N ASP A 329 -4.33 -31.81 21.20
CA ASP A 329 -5.59 -32.33 20.67
C ASP A 329 -6.28 -31.30 19.75
N ALA A 330 -6.67 -31.76 18.56
CA ALA A 330 -7.40 -30.98 17.56
C ALA A 330 -8.60 -31.79 17.01
N PRO A 331 -9.65 -32.03 17.83
CA PRO A 331 -10.68 -33.01 17.54
C PRO A 331 -11.52 -32.69 16.29
N TYR A 332 -11.93 -31.45 16.07
CA TYR A 332 -12.73 -31.10 14.89
C TYR A 332 -11.87 -31.01 13.63
N THR A 333 -10.64 -30.51 13.74
CA THR A 333 -9.65 -30.52 12.65
C THR A 333 -9.33 -31.96 12.24
N ARG A 334 -9.19 -32.87 13.22
CA ARG A 334 -9.08 -34.31 12.97
C ARG A 334 -10.31 -34.84 12.23
N SER A 335 -11.52 -34.55 12.71
CA SER A 335 -12.74 -34.97 12.02
C SER A 335 -12.82 -34.45 10.58
N ALA A 336 -12.31 -33.24 10.31
CA ALA A 336 -12.20 -32.72 8.95
C ALA A 336 -11.26 -33.58 8.09
N VAL A 337 -10.07 -33.94 8.57
CA VAL A 337 -9.12 -34.82 7.85
C VAL A 337 -9.70 -36.23 7.63
N PHE A 338 -10.39 -36.78 8.63
CA PHE A 338 -10.95 -38.13 8.63
C PHE A 338 -12.45 -38.18 8.28
N ARG A 339 -12.92 -37.24 7.44
CA ARG A 339 -14.33 -37.13 7.01
C ARG A 339 -14.76 -38.10 5.91
N GLY A 340 -13.86 -38.96 5.44
CA GLY A 340 -14.15 -39.94 4.40
C GLY A 340 -15.10 -41.03 4.88
N THR A 341 -15.63 -41.81 3.93
CA THR A 341 -16.56 -42.92 4.22
C THR A 341 -16.01 -43.83 5.31
N GLY A 342 -16.80 -44.08 6.36
CA GLY A 342 -16.39 -44.92 7.49
C GLY A 342 -15.34 -44.30 8.43
N GLY A 343 -15.16 -42.97 8.39
CA GLY A 343 -14.11 -42.29 9.15
C GLY A 343 -12.73 -42.36 8.50
N ALA A 344 -12.70 -42.69 7.21
CA ALA A 344 -11.46 -42.76 6.45
C ALA A 344 -10.84 -41.37 6.27
N ARG A 345 -9.52 -41.35 6.15
CA ARG A 345 -8.77 -40.14 5.77
C ARG A 345 -9.12 -39.73 4.34
N VAL A 346 -9.43 -38.46 4.14
CA VAL A 346 -9.53 -37.87 2.80
C VAL A 346 -8.13 -37.52 2.29
N VAL A 347 -7.86 -37.83 1.02
CA VAL A 347 -6.64 -37.38 0.33
C VAL A 347 -6.84 -35.94 -0.11
N GLU A 348 -6.16 -35.00 0.54
CA GLU A 348 -6.20 -33.58 0.20
C GLU A 348 -5.46 -33.29 -1.12
N GLY A 349 -6.16 -32.63 -2.06
CA GLY A 349 -5.67 -32.31 -3.40
C GLY A 349 -5.34 -30.82 -3.59
N SER A 350 -5.43 -30.34 -4.84
CA SER A 350 -5.07 -28.98 -5.23
C SER A 350 -6.07 -27.90 -4.80
N ASN A 351 -5.58 -26.65 -4.77
CA ASN A 351 -6.37 -25.43 -4.63
C ASN A 351 -5.77 -24.33 -5.53
N ASP A 352 -6.59 -23.43 -6.06
CA ASP A 352 -6.10 -22.34 -6.93
C ASP A 352 -5.56 -21.14 -6.14
N ASP A 353 -6.01 -20.94 -4.90
CA ASP A 353 -5.57 -19.87 -4.02
C ASP A 353 -4.44 -20.33 -3.07
N LEU A 354 -4.43 -21.60 -2.66
CA LEU A 354 -3.44 -22.17 -1.73
C LEU A 354 -2.50 -23.18 -2.43
N PRO A 355 -1.27 -23.42 -1.93
CA PRO A 355 -0.35 -24.41 -2.52
C PRO A 355 -0.86 -25.85 -2.44
N SER A 356 -1.65 -26.14 -1.39
CA SER A 356 -2.11 -27.42 -0.82
C SER A 356 -1.89 -28.70 -1.63
N TRP A 357 -1.28 -29.68 -0.95
CA TRP A 357 -1.25 -31.11 -1.22
C TRP A 357 -1.04 -31.80 0.13
N GLY A 358 -1.90 -31.46 1.11
CA GLY A 358 -1.61 -31.63 2.53
C GLY A 358 -1.30 -33.06 2.93
N THR A 359 -2.09 -34.03 2.45
CA THR A 359 -1.88 -35.46 2.74
C THR A 359 -0.53 -35.97 2.26
N PHE A 360 0.01 -35.43 1.17
CA PHE A 360 1.35 -35.76 0.70
C PHE A 360 2.43 -35.08 1.54
N ALA A 361 2.28 -33.78 1.81
CA ALA A 361 3.30 -32.98 2.47
C ALA A 361 3.44 -33.27 3.97
N TYR A 362 2.32 -33.39 4.69
CA TYR A 362 2.33 -33.29 6.16
C TYR A 362 1.86 -34.55 6.88
N ALA A 363 1.20 -35.50 6.19
CA ALA A 363 0.70 -36.70 6.85
C ALA A 363 1.84 -37.48 7.52
N GLY A 364 1.68 -37.76 8.82
CA GLY A 364 2.68 -38.47 9.61
C GLY A 364 3.91 -37.63 9.96
N ALA A 365 3.84 -36.29 9.83
CA ALA A 365 4.86 -35.42 10.41
C ALA A 365 4.93 -35.60 11.94
N THR A 366 6.15 -35.58 12.46
CA THR A 366 6.45 -35.74 13.88
C THR A 366 7.34 -34.60 14.35
N ALA A 367 7.43 -34.40 15.66
CA ALA A 367 8.32 -33.39 16.24
C ALA A 367 9.77 -33.56 15.72
N PRO A 368 10.39 -32.50 15.15
CA PRO A 368 11.82 -32.53 14.89
C PRO A 368 12.59 -32.58 16.21
N SER A 369 13.87 -32.97 16.14
CA SER A 369 14.74 -32.94 17.32
C SER A 369 14.86 -31.51 17.87
N PRO A 370 14.78 -31.30 19.20
CA PRO A 370 14.95 -29.98 19.77
C PRO A 370 16.31 -29.37 19.43
N THR A 371 16.34 -28.08 19.16
CA THR A 371 17.57 -27.30 18.96
C THR A 371 17.66 -26.17 19.99
N VAL A 372 18.77 -25.44 20.00
CA VAL A 372 18.85 -24.19 20.79
C VAL A 372 17.80 -23.22 20.21
N PRO A 373 16.98 -22.55 21.04
CA PRO A 373 15.93 -21.67 20.53
C PRO A 373 16.54 -20.51 19.75
N THR A 374 15.82 -20.03 18.73
CA THR A 374 16.18 -18.79 18.03
C THR A 374 15.87 -17.58 18.90
N ALA A 375 16.50 -16.44 18.58
CA ALA A 375 16.18 -15.18 19.24
C ALA A 375 14.68 -14.86 19.09
N PRO A 376 13.98 -14.45 20.18
CA PRO A 376 12.58 -14.06 20.10
C PRO A 376 12.32 -13.03 19.00
N ALA A 377 11.34 -13.32 18.14
CA ALA A 377 10.92 -12.46 17.04
C ALA A 377 9.63 -11.69 17.39
N GLY A 378 9.25 -10.72 16.55
CA GLY A 378 8.01 -9.96 16.73
C GLY A 378 7.93 -9.20 18.06
N VAL A 379 9.07 -8.82 18.64
CA VAL A 379 9.12 -8.13 19.93
C VAL A 379 8.44 -6.77 19.82
N THR A 380 7.46 -6.52 20.68
CA THR A 380 6.78 -5.23 20.80
C THR A 380 6.83 -4.74 22.24
N ALA A 381 6.79 -3.42 22.41
CA ALA A 381 6.72 -2.78 23.72
C ALA A 381 5.62 -1.73 23.67
N VAL A 382 4.73 -1.77 24.66
CA VAL A 382 3.59 -0.85 24.82
C VAL A 382 3.72 -0.22 26.19
N GLY A 383 3.77 1.10 26.25
CA GLY A 383 3.91 1.82 27.50
C GLY A 383 2.62 2.47 27.95
N GLU A 384 2.31 2.29 29.23
CA GLU A 384 1.27 2.97 29.97
C GLU A 384 1.93 3.84 31.05
N ASP A 385 1.15 4.70 31.74
CA ASP A 385 1.68 5.76 32.61
C ASP A 385 2.80 5.33 33.58
N LYS A 386 2.77 4.09 34.08
CA LYS A 386 3.74 3.56 35.05
C LYS A 386 4.24 2.16 34.74
N THR A 387 3.98 1.67 33.54
CA THR A 387 4.35 0.31 33.13
C THR A 387 4.77 0.28 31.67
N VAL A 388 5.64 -0.67 31.34
CA VAL A 388 5.87 -1.05 29.94
C VAL A 388 5.65 -2.55 29.82
N THR A 389 4.71 -2.95 28.98
CA THR A 389 4.46 -4.36 28.66
C THR A 389 5.23 -4.71 27.39
N VAL A 390 6.11 -5.70 27.50
CA VAL A 390 6.90 -6.27 26.41
C VAL A 390 6.30 -7.63 26.04
N THR A 391 5.99 -7.83 24.76
CA THR A 391 5.47 -9.09 24.22
C THR A 391 6.29 -9.55 23.02
N TRP A 392 6.32 -10.85 22.74
CA TRP A 392 7.06 -11.42 21.61
C TRP A 392 6.37 -12.67 21.07
N LEU A 393 6.76 -13.10 19.87
CA LEU A 393 6.40 -14.44 19.38
C LEU A 393 7.25 -15.48 20.10
N PRO A 394 6.67 -16.61 20.53
CA PRO A 394 7.46 -17.66 21.18
C PRO A 394 8.51 -18.23 20.22
N SER A 395 9.69 -18.58 20.75
CA SER A 395 10.69 -19.33 19.99
C SER A 395 10.39 -20.82 20.08
N ALA A 396 10.55 -21.55 18.98
CA ALA A 396 10.42 -23.01 18.99
C ALA A 396 11.38 -23.62 20.03
N TRP A 397 10.89 -24.65 20.75
CA TRP A 397 11.62 -25.37 21.81
C TRP A 397 12.08 -24.53 23.02
N ALA A 398 11.65 -23.28 23.18
CA ALA A 398 11.98 -22.48 24.35
C ALA A 398 11.21 -22.92 25.61
N PHE A 399 11.91 -22.95 26.75
CA PHE A 399 11.32 -23.20 28.06
C PHE A 399 11.19 -21.94 28.91
N SER A 400 12.09 -20.97 28.72
CA SER A 400 12.04 -19.71 29.45
C SER A 400 12.61 -18.55 28.66
N TYR A 401 12.30 -17.33 29.11
CA TYR A 401 12.80 -16.09 28.53
C TYR A 401 13.44 -15.19 29.58
N THR A 402 14.35 -14.34 29.12
CA THR A 402 15.00 -13.27 29.89
C THR A 402 14.78 -11.95 29.17
N VAL A 403 14.29 -10.94 29.89
CA VAL A 403 14.05 -9.58 29.41
C VAL A 403 15.12 -8.66 29.98
N ARG A 404 15.75 -7.88 29.11
CA ARG A 404 16.73 -6.85 29.48
C ARG A 404 16.27 -5.48 29.04
N ARG A 405 16.60 -4.45 29.81
CA ARG A 405 16.20 -3.05 29.63
C ARG A 405 17.41 -2.12 29.60
N ALA A 406 17.37 -1.10 28.76
CA ALA A 406 18.31 0.03 28.76
C ALA A 406 17.59 1.38 28.64
N VAL A 407 18.30 2.47 28.95
CA VAL A 407 17.84 3.87 28.75
C VAL A 407 18.42 4.51 27.49
N SER A 408 19.27 3.79 26.77
CA SER A 408 19.87 4.15 25.47
C SER A 408 20.04 2.90 24.62
N VAL A 409 20.03 3.07 23.29
CA VAL A 409 20.16 1.93 22.34
C VAL A 409 21.50 1.20 22.49
N GLU A 410 22.57 1.92 22.85
CA GLU A 410 23.92 1.36 23.08
C GLU A 410 24.07 0.64 24.43
N GLY A 411 23.04 0.68 25.29
CA GLY A 411 23.08 0.10 26.62
C GLY A 411 23.84 0.95 27.65
N PRO A 412 24.27 0.36 28.78
CA PRO A 412 24.18 -1.09 29.07
C PRO A 412 22.74 -1.57 29.22
N TYR A 413 22.49 -2.83 28.83
CA TYR A 413 21.21 -3.52 29.05
C TYR A 413 21.28 -4.32 30.34
N GLU A 414 20.35 -4.04 31.25
CA GLU A 414 20.24 -4.69 32.56
C GLU A 414 19.11 -5.74 32.54
N GLU A 415 19.33 -6.89 33.16
CA GLU A 415 18.29 -7.91 33.32
C GLU A 415 17.21 -7.41 34.28
N VAL A 416 15.96 -7.33 33.79
CA VAL A 416 14.80 -6.92 34.59
C VAL A 416 13.88 -8.11 34.93
N ALA A 417 13.97 -9.19 34.16
CA ALA A 417 13.29 -10.45 34.44
C ALA A 417 13.97 -11.65 33.76
N SER A 418 13.92 -12.81 34.41
CA SER A 418 14.39 -14.09 33.87
C SER A 418 13.52 -15.26 34.34
N GLY A 419 13.63 -16.42 33.68
CA GLY A 419 12.83 -17.60 33.99
C GLY A 419 11.35 -17.48 33.59
N LEU A 420 11.01 -16.58 32.67
CA LEU A 420 9.64 -16.35 32.24
C LEU A 420 9.14 -17.49 31.36
N GLY A 421 8.07 -18.17 31.75
CA GLY A 421 7.45 -19.26 30.96
C GLY A 421 6.44 -18.80 29.91
N LYS A 422 6.09 -17.51 29.89
CA LYS A 422 5.14 -16.91 28.93
C LYS A 422 5.84 -15.84 28.10
N PRO A 423 5.40 -15.60 26.84
CA PRO A 423 6.02 -14.64 25.94
C PRO A 423 5.58 -13.18 26.20
N THR A 424 5.48 -12.80 27.48
CA THR A 424 5.05 -11.48 27.92
C THR A 424 5.66 -11.12 29.27
N TYR A 425 5.95 -9.84 29.46
CA TYR A 425 6.43 -9.28 30.73
C TYR A 425 5.98 -7.83 30.89
N THR A 426 5.50 -7.46 32.07
CA THR A 426 5.16 -6.07 32.42
C THR A 426 6.21 -5.51 33.38
N ASP A 427 7.02 -4.59 32.88
CA ASP A 427 7.96 -3.82 33.68
C ASP A 427 7.22 -2.70 34.42
N SER A 428 7.27 -2.72 35.75
CA SER A 428 6.66 -1.70 36.62
C SER A 428 7.70 -0.78 37.29
N ASP A 429 8.99 -1.00 37.06
CA ASP A 429 10.09 -0.20 37.59
C ASP A 429 10.51 0.87 36.57
N VAL A 430 9.54 1.61 36.06
CA VAL A 430 9.73 2.61 35.01
C VAL A 430 9.34 4.01 35.48
N HIS A 431 9.80 5.03 34.74
CA HIS A 431 9.50 6.42 35.04
C HIS A 431 8.61 6.98 33.94
N ALA A 432 7.46 7.53 34.30
CA ALA A 432 6.53 8.17 33.38
C ALA A 432 7.25 9.20 32.48
N GLY A 433 6.98 9.13 31.18
CA GLY A 433 7.56 10.00 30.17
C GLY A 433 8.99 9.65 29.73
N ARG A 434 9.61 8.62 30.30
CA ARG A 434 10.93 8.13 29.85
C ARG A 434 10.77 6.99 28.85
N THR A 435 11.55 7.05 27.76
CA THR A 435 11.71 5.98 26.77
C THR A 435 12.73 4.95 27.26
N TYR A 436 12.37 3.67 27.14
CA TYR A 436 13.21 2.53 27.45
C TYR A 436 13.35 1.62 26.23
N PHE A 437 14.43 0.85 26.20
CA PHE A 437 14.75 -0.11 25.14
C PHE A 437 14.82 -1.52 25.73
N TYR A 438 14.09 -2.47 25.16
CA TYR A 438 13.98 -3.83 25.66
C TYR A 438 14.48 -4.85 24.65
N THR A 439 15.24 -5.84 25.12
CA THR A 439 15.61 -7.03 24.36
C THR A 439 15.17 -8.29 25.11
N VAL A 440 14.92 -9.37 24.37
CA VAL A 440 14.49 -10.64 24.93
C VAL A 440 15.40 -11.75 24.40
N SER A 441 15.81 -12.68 25.26
CA SER A 441 16.49 -13.93 24.87
C SER A 441 15.71 -15.14 25.36
N ALA A 442 15.67 -16.21 24.57
CA ALA A 442 15.05 -17.48 24.90
C ALA A 442 16.08 -18.50 25.39
N SER A 443 15.65 -19.50 26.16
CA SER A 443 16.51 -20.59 26.61
C SER A 443 15.77 -21.90 26.74
N ASN A 444 16.54 -22.99 26.59
CA ASN A 444 16.11 -24.35 26.92
C ASN A 444 17.29 -25.15 27.50
N SER A 445 17.15 -26.47 27.63
CA SER A 445 18.20 -27.34 28.18
C SER A 445 19.44 -27.46 27.30
N LEU A 446 19.39 -27.05 26.03
CA LEU A 446 20.50 -27.12 25.08
C LEU A 446 21.31 -25.82 25.04
N GLY A 447 20.72 -24.68 25.43
CA GLY A 447 21.43 -23.40 25.45
C GLY A 447 20.51 -22.18 25.49
N ASN A 448 21.12 -21.01 25.32
CA ASN A 448 20.45 -19.73 25.20
C ASN A 448 20.53 -19.22 23.76
N SER A 449 19.49 -18.53 23.32
CA SER A 449 19.51 -17.77 22.07
C SER A 449 20.34 -16.49 22.21
N ASP A 450 20.63 -15.85 21.07
CA ASP A 450 20.98 -14.43 21.03
C ASP A 450 19.82 -13.56 21.54
N SER A 451 20.11 -12.28 21.80
CA SER A 451 19.07 -11.30 22.12
C SER A 451 18.31 -10.88 20.86
N SER A 452 17.01 -10.67 21.00
CA SER A 452 16.18 -10.07 19.96
C SER A 452 16.69 -8.69 19.56
N ALA A 453 16.24 -8.20 18.39
CA ALA A 453 16.25 -6.77 18.14
C ALA A 453 15.49 -6.02 19.24
N TRP A 454 15.93 -4.80 19.56
CA TRP A 454 15.30 -4.04 20.62
C TRP A 454 13.95 -3.44 20.19
N ALA A 455 13.01 -3.42 21.12
CA ALA A 455 11.76 -2.67 21.04
C ALA A 455 11.83 -1.48 22.00
N ALA A 456 11.31 -0.33 21.59
CA ALA A 456 11.32 0.88 22.40
C ALA A 456 9.89 1.32 22.74
N ALA A 457 9.71 1.82 23.95
CA ALA A 457 8.47 2.44 24.39
C ALA A 457 8.75 3.48 25.48
N SER A 458 8.03 4.60 25.42
CA SER A 458 7.89 5.48 26.57
C SER A 458 6.90 4.89 27.57
N ALA A 459 7.20 4.92 28.87
CA ALA A 459 6.18 4.70 29.88
C ALA A 459 5.16 5.86 29.82
N GLY A 460 3.98 5.58 29.26
CA GLY A 460 3.00 6.58 28.84
C GLY A 460 3.44 7.31 27.57
N LEU A 461 3.24 8.63 27.52
CA LEU A 461 3.74 9.47 26.44
C LEU A 461 4.97 10.26 26.87
N PRO A 462 5.89 10.63 25.94
CA PRO A 462 7.08 11.40 26.29
C PRO A 462 6.68 12.72 26.94
N GLY A 463 7.29 13.07 28.07
CA GLY A 463 7.01 14.36 28.72
C GLY A 463 7.27 15.53 27.76
N PRO A 464 6.38 16.55 27.67
CA PRO A 464 5.22 16.82 28.53
C PRO A 464 3.87 16.31 27.99
N TRP A 465 3.86 15.37 27.05
CA TRP A 465 2.62 14.86 26.46
C TRP A 465 1.79 14.05 27.45
N SER A 466 0.48 14.13 27.29
CA SER A 466 -0.51 13.31 27.98
C SER A 466 -1.59 12.89 27.00
N THR A 467 -2.42 11.92 27.35
CA THR A 467 -3.45 11.43 26.44
C THR A 467 -4.73 11.06 27.16
N ARG A 468 -5.86 11.25 26.47
CA ARG A 468 -7.19 10.83 26.94
C ARG A 468 -8.15 10.78 25.76
N ASP A 469 -9.28 10.13 25.99
CA ASP A 469 -10.44 10.27 25.12
C ASP A 469 -11.13 11.60 25.40
N VAL A 470 -11.53 12.28 24.33
CA VAL A 470 -12.38 13.47 24.36
C VAL A 470 -13.82 13.01 24.10
N GLY A 471 -14.72 13.42 24.99
CA GLY A 471 -16.11 12.96 24.99
C GLY A 471 -16.26 11.52 25.51
N LYS A 472 -17.50 11.01 25.44
CA LYS A 472 -17.81 9.65 25.87
C LYS A 472 -17.66 8.68 24.70
N VAL A 473 -16.52 8.01 24.64
CA VAL A 473 -16.29 6.92 23.67
C VAL A 473 -16.84 5.60 24.19
N ARG A 474 -17.20 4.71 23.26
CA ARG A 474 -17.66 3.35 23.58
C ARG A 474 -16.49 2.44 23.96
N ILE A 475 -15.48 2.38 23.10
CA ILE A 475 -14.24 1.66 23.37
C ILE A 475 -13.15 2.69 23.68
N PRO A 476 -12.59 2.69 24.90
CA PRO A 476 -11.50 3.59 25.25
C PRO A 476 -10.35 3.49 24.26
N GLY A 477 -9.83 4.63 23.84
CA GLY A 477 -8.66 4.68 22.96
C GLY A 477 -7.36 4.55 23.75
N ALA A 478 -6.26 4.39 23.01
CA ALA A 478 -4.90 4.37 23.53
C ALA A 478 -4.00 5.29 22.71
N ALA A 479 -2.90 5.75 23.30
CA ALA A 479 -1.84 6.43 22.56
C ALA A 479 -0.50 6.02 23.14
N VAL A 480 0.43 5.62 22.28
CA VAL A 480 1.77 5.18 22.65
C VAL A 480 2.82 5.95 21.87
N PHE A 481 4.04 5.96 22.38
CA PHE A 481 5.20 6.53 21.70
C PHE A 481 6.36 5.54 21.71
N ASP A 482 6.84 5.17 20.53
CA ASP A 482 7.89 4.16 20.33
C ASP A 482 9.32 4.73 20.37
N GLY A 483 9.47 6.00 20.76
CA GLY A 483 10.73 6.75 20.69
C GLY A 483 10.87 7.62 19.45
N GLU A 484 10.14 7.32 18.38
CA GLU A 484 10.19 8.06 17.11
C GLU A 484 8.79 8.50 16.62
N ARG A 485 7.75 7.72 16.92
CA ARG A 485 6.40 7.90 16.38
C ARG A 485 5.34 7.81 17.47
N PHE A 486 4.29 8.60 17.34
CA PHE A 486 3.06 8.42 18.09
C PHE A 486 2.16 7.46 17.33
N VAL A 487 1.62 6.44 18.01
CA VAL A 487 0.58 5.55 17.47
C VAL A 487 -0.64 5.68 18.36
N LEU A 488 -1.76 6.07 17.77
CA LEU A 488 -3.04 6.22 18.44
C LEU A 488 -3.97 5.09 18.01
N GLU A 489 -4.73 4.58 18.95
CA GLU A 489 -5.93 3.79 18.72
C GLU A 489 -7.14 4.55 19.25
N ALA A 490 -8.20 4.62 18.46
CA ALA A 490 -9.37 5.39 18.83
C ALA A 490 -10.65 4.75 18.30
N SER A 491 -11.70 4.75 19.13
CA SER A 491 -13.08 4.71 18.63
C SER A 491 -13.66 6.13 18.61
N GLY A 492 -14.87 6.28 18.05
CA GLY A 492 -15.64 7.51 18.17
C GLY A 492 -16.19 8.03 16.85
N THR A 493 -16.75 9.23 16.91
CA THR A 493 -17.44 9.95 15.82
C THR A 493 -16.79 11.33 15.60
N ALA A 494 -17.54 12.33 15.13
CA ALA A 494 -17.03 13.69 14.92
C ALA A 494 -16.65 14.42 16.22
N ASP A 495 -17.40 14.20 17.31
CA ASP A 495 -17.19 14.89 18.60
C ASP A 495 -16.51 14.00 19.67
N THR A 496 -16.27 12.72 19.36
CA THR A 496 -15.59 11.77 20.26
C THR A 496 -14.38 11.16 19.58
N TYR A 497 -13.21 11.24 20.21
CA TYR A 497 -11.94 10.87 19.58
C TYR A 497 -10.82 10.75 20.61
N ARG A 498 -9.69 10.14 20.21
CA ARG A 498 -8.47 10.07 21.01
C ARG A 498 -7.62 11.31 20.82
N LEU A 499 -7.16 11.92 21.92
CA LEU A 499 -6.28 13.07 21.92
C LEU A 499 -4.98 12.77 22.67
N ALA A 500 -3.84 12.88 21.98
CA ALA A 500 -2.54 13.11 22.63
C ALA A 500 -2.28 14.62 22.63
N HIS A 501 -1.91 15.22 23.76
CA HIS A 501 -1.81 16.68 23.90
C HIS A 501 -0.71 17.14 24.85
N LEU A 502 -0.31 18.40 24.69
CA LEU A 502 0.48 19.17 25.65
C LEU A 502 0.00 20.62 25.73
N ALA A 503 0.39 21.33 26.79
CA ALA A 503 0.01 22.73 26.98
C ALA A 503 0.77 23.66 26.00
N LEU A 504 0.04 24.57 25.36
CA LEU A 504 0.56 25.65 24.52
C LEU A 504 0.17 26.99 25.15
N HIS A 505 1.16 27.79 25.54
CA HIS A 505 0.95 29.12 26.12
C HIS A 505 1.08 30.20 25.03
N GLY A 506 0.01 30.98 24.83
CA GLY A 506 -0.05 32.03 23.82
C GLY A 506 -0.05 31.50 22.39
N ASP A 507 0.66 32.21 21.52
CA ASP A 507 0.80 31.90 20.09
C ASP A 507 1.72 30.70 19.85
N GLY A 508 1.52 30.03 18.72
CA GLY A 508 2.37 28.89 18.38
C GLY A 508 1.83 28.05 17.23
N ALA A 509 2.50 26.93 16.97
CA ALA A 509 2.07 25.99 15.96
C ALA A 509 2.30 24.55 16.42
N VAL A 510 1.37 23.68 16.05
CA VAL A 510 1.52 22.22 16.10
C VAL A 510 1.64 21.70 14.68
N THR A 511 2.67 20.91 14.41
CA THR A 511 2.96 20.32 13.11
C THR A 511 3.24 18.84 13.29
N ALA A 512 2.67 18.01 12.42
CA ALA A 512 2.95 16.57 12.39
C ALA A 512 2.91 16.07 10.94
N ARG A 513 3.55 14.93 10.70
CA ARG A 513 3.33 14.15 9.49
C ARG A 513 2.57 12.88 9.84
N ILE A 514 1.45 12.69 9.17
CA ILE A 514 0.65 11.47 9.25
C ILE A 514 1.36 10.38 8.45
N VAL A 515 1.52 9.21 9.06
CA VAL A 515 2.23 8.06 8.51
C VAL A 515 1.41 6.78 8.70
N TRP A 516 1.83 5.69 8.07
CA TRP A 516 1.22 4.38 8.28
C TRP A 516 1.63 3.76 9.63
N PRO A 517 0.80 2.88 10.22
CA PRO A 517 -0.48 2.39 9.70
C PRO A 517 -1.62 3.43 9.82
N LEU A 518 -2.57 3.33 8.90
CA LEU A 518 -3.90 3.94 9.02
C LEU A 518 -4.92 2.84 8.72
N SER A 519 -5.56 2.30 9.75
CA SER A 519 -6.27 1.02 9.67
C SER A 519 -7.68 1.09 9.09
N SER A 520 -8.19 2.30 8.81
CA SER A 520 -9.54 2.47 8.26
C SER A 520 -9.60 3.68 7.35
N GLN A 521 -10.24 3.50 6.18
CA GLN A 521 -10.55 4.61 5.26
C GLN A 521 -11.60 5.60 5.79
N TYR A 522 -12.22 5.34 6.94
CA TYR A 522 -13.18 6.28 7.56
C TYR A 522 -12.53 7.19 8.60
N SER A 523 -11.28 6.93 8.96
CA SER A 523 -10.61 7.65 10.04
C SER A 523 -10.46 9.13 9.71
N LYS A 524 -10.63 9.98 10.74
CA LYS A 524 -10.16 11.37 10.71
C LYS A 524 -8.93 11.47 11.60
N ILE A 525 -7.85 11.98 11.05
CA ILE A 525 -6.54 12.01 11.71
C ILE A 525 -5.85 13.35 11.46
N GLY A 526 -5.26 13.97 12.48
CA GLY A 526 -4.56 15.23 12.27
C GLY A 526 -4.10 15.93 13.55
N VAL A 527 -3.96 17.25 13.47
CA VAL A 527 -3.49 18.09 14.57
C VAL A 527 -4.56 19.10 14.99
N THR A 528 -4.59 19.45 16.28
CA THR A 528 -5.57 20.39 16.84
C THR A 528 -4.95 21.35 17.85
N VAL A 529 -5.56 22.53 17.99
CA VAL A 529 -5.38 23.43 19.14
C VAL A 529 -6.75 23.64 19.79
N ARG A 530 -6.85 23.38 21.10
CA ARG A 530 -8.11 23.42 21.87
C ARG A 530 -8.01 24.31 23.10
N ALA A 531 -9.11 24.93 23.52
CA ALA A 531 -9.16 25.77 24.72
C ALA A 531 -9.10 24.95 26.02
N SER A 532 -9.74 23.79 26.05
CA SER A 532 -9.71 22.83 27.16
C SER A 532 -9.78 21.39 26.65
N LEU A 533 -9.79 20.43 27.56
CA LEU A 533 -9.95 19.00 27.27
C LEU A 533 -11.42 18.55 27.27
N ASP A 534 -12.36 19.48 27.43
CA ASP A 534 -13.79 19.20 27.39
C ASP A 534 -14.22 18.91 25.93
N ALA A 535 -15.25 18.09 25.78
CA ALA A 535 -15.74 17.65 24.47
C ALA A 535 -16.24 18.81 23.62
N ASP A 536 -16.96 19.75 24.24
CA ASP A 536 -17.58 20.91 23.62
C ASP A 536 -16.66 22.15 23.57
N ALA A 537 -15.39 22.02 23.95
CA ALA A 537 -14.44 23.13 23.98
C ALA A 537 -14.21 23.77 22.61
N ALA A 538 -14.00 25.09 22.61
CA ALA A 538 -13.53 25.82 21.43
C ALA A 538 -12.21 25.21 20.90
N HIS A 539 -12.14 24.97 19.60
CA HIS A 539 -10.98 24.34 18.98
C HIS A 539 -10.86 24.63 17.49
N ALA A 540 -9.64 24.47 16.98
CA ALA A 540 -9.34 24.40 15.57
C ALA A 540 -8.51 23.15 15.28
N ALA A 541 -8.83 22.43 14.20
CA ALA A 541 -8.14 21.22 13.81
C ALA A 541 -7.89 21.19 12.30
N MET A 542 -6.71 20.75 11.92
CA MET A 542 -6.37 20.41 10.54
C MET A 542 -6.31 18.88 10.46
N LEU A 543 -7.34 18.29 9.86
CA LEU A 543 -7.51 16.85 9.74
C LEU A 543 -7.30 16.39 8.29
N ILE A 544 -6.82 15.16 8.13
CA ILE A 544 -6.94 14.38 6.93
C ILE A 544 -8.10 13.41 7.16
N GLN A 545 -9.07 13.42 6.26
CA GLN A 545 -10.28 12.62 6.34
C GLN A 545 -10.40 11.77 5.08
N GLY A 546 -10.66 10.47 5.26
CA GLY A 546 -11.06 9.62 4.15
C GLY A 546 -12.50 9.95 3.77
N LEU A 547 -12.73 10.11 2.47
CA LEU A 547 -14.02 10.51 1.89
C LEU A 547 -14.68 9.30 1.23
N PRO A 548 -16.01 9.33 1.11
CA PRO A 548 -16.69 8.48 0.15
C PRO A 548 -16.08 8.67 -1.26
N LEU A 549 -16.18 7.67 -2.14
CA LEU A 549 -15.58 7.67 -3.49
C LEU A 549 -14.07 7.42 -3.55
N HIS A 550 -13.47 6.78 -2.55
CA HIS A 550 -12.09 6.30 -2.64
C HIS A 550 -11.03 7.44 -2.70
N THR A 551 -11.21 8.48 -1.89
CA THR A 551 -10.31 9.65 -1.87
C THR A 551 -10.04 10.15 -0.45
N TRP A 552 -8.98 10.95 -0.28
CA TRP A 552 -8.64 11.62 0.98
C TRP A 552 -8.69 13.14 0.78
N SER A 553 -9.05 13.88 1.82
CA SER A 553 -9.06 15.36 1.79
C SER A 553 -8.50 15.97 3.06
N GLY A 554 -7.90 17.14 2.91
CA GLY A 554 -7.60 18.03 4.03
C GLY A 554 -8.86 18.79 4.46
N VAL A 555 -9.26 18.62 5.71
CA VAL A 555 -10.47 19.22 6.29
C VAL A 555 -10.12 20.14 7.46
N TRP A 556 -10.33 21.44 7.27
CA TRP A 556 -10.23 22.45 8.32
C TRP A 556 -11.49 22.41 9.18
N THR A 557 -11.37 21.94 10.42
CA THR A 557 -12.50 21.70 11.33
C THR A 557 -12.43 22.66 12.51
N VAL A 558 -13.49 23.41 12.78
CA VAL A 558 -13.47 24.48 13.78
C VAL A 558 -14.74 24.51 14.62
N ARG A 559 -14.55 24.71 15.92
CA ARG A 559 -15.57 25.16 16.87
C ARG A 559 -15.10 26.50 17.46
N PRO A 560 -15.64 27.66 17.02
CA PRO A 560 -15.11 28.96 17.42
C PRO A 560 -15.22 29.26 18.92
N GLN A 561 -16.29 28.80 19.56
CA GLN A 561 -16.60 29.03 20.97
C GLN A 561 -17.11 27.73 21.60
N ALA A 562 -16.94 27.58 22.91
CA ALA A 562 -17.44 26.39 23.60
C ALA A 562 -18.96 26.23 23.43
N GLY A 563 -19.42 25.01 23.19
CA GLY A 563 -20.84 24.68 22.99
C GLY A 563 -21.43 25.01 21.61
N MET A 564 -20.74 25.79 20.76
CA MET A 564 -21.18 26.08 19.38
C MET A 564 -21.04 24.86 18.47
N SER A 565 -21.79 24.81 17.36
CA SER A 565 -21.63 23.76 16.35
C SER A 565 -20.23 23.76 15.72
N VAL A 566 -19.73 22.57 15.38
CA VAL A 566 -18.53 22.41 14.56
C VAL A 566 -18.89 22.69 13.10
N PHE A 567 -18.02 23.41 12.39
CA PHE A 567 -18.09 23.51 10.93
C PHE A 567 -16.76 23.07 10.31
N ALA A 568 -16.84 22.65 9.06
CA ALA A 568 -15.69 22.17 8.30
C ALA A 568 -15.56 22.93 6.97
N THR A 569 -14.32 23.17 6.54
CA THR A 569 -13.98 23.65 5.20
C THR A 569 -13.05 22.63 4.53
N GLY A 570 -13.25 22.38 3.24
CA GLY A 570 -12.55 21.33 2.49
C GLY A 570 -13.30 20.00 2.35
N SER A 571 -14.55 19.98 2.81
CA SER A 571 -15.54 18.93 2.58
C SER A 571 -16.94 19.54 2.57
N THR A 572 -17.84 19.11 1.67
CA THR A 572 -19.29 19.46 1.73
C THR A 572 -20.11 18.22 2.02
N PRO A 573 -21.07 18.25 2.96
CA PRO A 573 -22.02 17.16 3.14
C PRO A 573 -22.72 16.79 1.82
N VAL A 574 -22.73 15.50 1.50
CA VAL A 574 -23.45 14.93 0.36
C VAL A 574 -24.94 14.97 0.69
N PRO A 575 -25.79 15.53 -0.18
CA PRO A 575 -27.23 15.53 -0.01
C PRO A 575 -27.79 14.12 0.21
N PRO A 576 -28.83 13.90 1.03
CA PRO A 576 -29.40 12.57 1.32
C PRO A 576 -29.68 11.71 0.08
N SER A 577 -30.19 12.33 -1.01
CA SER A 577 -30.46 11.65 -2.28
C SER A 577 -29.21 11.07 -2.97
N GLN A 578 -28.03 11.57 -2.64
CA GLN A 578 -26.74 11.14 -3.18
C GLN A 578 -26.00 10.20 -2.23
N GLN A 579 -26.35 10.15 -0.94
CA GLN A 579 -25.72 9.26 0.04
C GLN A 579 -25.99 7.78 -0.28
N GLN A 580 -27.20 7.44 -0.72
CA GLN A 580 -27.51 6.06 -1.17
C GLN A 580 -26.68 5.65 -2.39
N ALA A 581 -26.42 6.55 -3.35
CA ALA A 581 -25.66 6.23 -4.56
C ALA A 581 -24.18 5.92 -4.31
N ILE A 582 -23.61 6.43 -3.19
CA ILE A 582 -22.22 6.23 -2.80
C ILE A 582 -22.04 5.18 -1.70
N THR A 583 -23.11 4.83 -0.98
CA THR A 583 -23.14 3.77 0.03
C THR A 583 -23.63 2.46 -0.59
N THR A 584 -24.93 2.14 -0.47
CA THR A 584 -25.53 0.87 -0.89
C THR A 584 -25.72 0.74 -2.40
N GLY A 585 -25.73 1.86 -3.14
CA GLY A 585 -25.92 1.91 -4.59
C GLY A 585 -24.63 1.96 -5.42
N ALA A 586 -23.44 1.98 -4.79
CA ALA A 586 -22.17 1.92 -5.50
C ALA A 586 -21.85 0.49 -5.96
N SER A 587 -21.09 0.33 -7.04
CA SER A 587 -20.69 -1.01 -7.51
C SER A 587 -19.73 -1.72 -6.55
N PHE A 588 -19.02 -0.93 -5.74
CA PHE A 588 -18.30 -1.38 -4.55
C PHE A 588 -18.82 -0.54 -3.38
N PRO A 589 -19.85 -1.01 -2.65
CA PRO A 589 -20.40 -0.25 -1.56
C PRO A 589 -19.31 0.04 -0.53
N ILE A 590 -19.24 1.32 -0.17
CA ILE A 590 -18.32 1.84 0.83
C ILE A 590 -18.61 1.14 2.17
N SER A 591 -19.90 0.98 2.48
CA SER A 591 -20.33 0.17 3.60
C SER A 591 -21.75 -0.35 3.42
N ASP A 592 -22.04 -1.49 4.03
CA ASP A 592 -23.40 -2.00 4.25
C ASP A 592 -24.04 -1.42 5.53
N LEU A 593 -23.35 -0.47 6.21
CA LEU A 593 -23.78 0.21 7.45
C LEU A 593 -25.05 1.08 7.31
N GLY A 594 -25.58 1.32 6.10
CA GLY A 594 -26.74 2.19 5.87
C GLY A 594 -26.34 3.66 5.62
N GLU A 595 -26.92 4.61 6.38
CA GLU A 595 -26.57 6.04 6.30
C GLU A 595 -25.20 6.29 6.96
N LEU A 596 -24.20 6.67 6.18
CA LEU A 596 -22.92 7.12 6.76
C LEU A 596 -23.15 8.45 7.49
N PRO A 597 -22.56 8.66 8.70
CA PRO A 597 -22.84 9.83 9.53
C PRO A 597 -22.58 11.17 8.83
N GLU A 598 -21.59 11.21 7.93
CA GLU A 598 -21.16 12.41 7.22
C GLU A 598 -20.51 12.03 5.89
N SER A 599 -21.28 11.75 4.85
CA SER A 599 -20.70 11.65 3.51
C SER A 599 -20.35 13.05 3.00
N ALA A 600 -19.15 13.26 2.43
CA ALA A 600 -18.78 14.53 1.82
C ALA A 600 -18.29 14.39 0.37
N THR A 601 -18.68 15.32 -0.51
CA THR A 601 -18.05 15.47 -1.84
C THR A 601 -16.71 16.18 -1.69
N PRO A 602 -15.68 15.80 -2.48
CA PRO A 602 -14.47 16.61 -2.60
C PRO A 602 -14.83 18.01 -3.14
N LEU A 603 -14.50 19.05 -2.39
CA LEU A 603 -14.51 20.44 -2.86
C LEU A 603 -13.13 20.81 -3.45
N GLU A 604 -13.03 21.99 -4.05
CA GLU A 604 -11.79 22.64 -4.55
C GLU A 604 -10.69 22.88 -3.49
N ALA A 605 -10.76 22.22 -2.32
CA ALA A 605 -9.70 22.23 -1.32
C ALA A 605 -8.54 21.33 -1.75
N PRO A 606 -7.30 21.55 -1.25
CA PRO A 606 -6.14 20.81 -1.70
C PRO A 606 -6.33 19.31 -1.48
N TYR A 607 -6.52 18.62 -2.60
CA TYR A 607 -6.69 17.18 -2.69
C TYR A 607 -5.51 16.45 -2.04
N VAL A 608 -5.83 15.43 -1.23
CA VAL A 608 -4.85 14.51 -0.65
C VAL A 608 -4.94 13.23 -1.47
N GLU A 609 -3.83 12.86 -2.09
CA GLU A 609 -3.82 11.76 -3.04
C GLU A 609 -4.21 10.43 -2.37
N GLY A 610 -5.28 9.79 -2.87
CA GLY A 610 -5.63 8.41 -2.53
C GLY A 610 -4.74 7.44 -3.31
N ALA A 611 -4.38 6.30 -2.72
CA ALA A 611 -3.57 5.28 -3.39
C ALA A 611 -4.29 4.71 -4.63
N GLY A 612 -3.56 3.95 -5.44
CA GLY A 612 -4.10 3.38 -6.66
C GLY A 612 -5.34 2.50 -6.50
N ASP A 613 -5.43 1.83 -5.36
CA ASP A 613 -6.58 1.03 -4.94
C ASP A 613 -7.77 1.88 -4.49
N GLY A 614 -7.57 3.17 -4.27
CA GLY A 614 -8.60 4.11 -3.84
C GLY A 614 -8.88 4.14 -2.33
N TYR A 615 -8.28 3.27 -1.52
CA TYR A 615 -8.62 3.18 -0.10
C TYR A 615 -7.54 3.76 0.81
N ARG A 616 -6.26 3.59 0.45
CA ARG A 616 -5.15 4.02 1.32
C ARG A 616 -4.79 5.49 1.10
N LEU A 617 -4.28 6.12 2.15
CA LEU A 617 -3.49 7.34 1.99
C LEU A 617 -2.24 6.98 1.18
N ARG A 618 -2.04 7.62 0.01
CA ARG A 618 -0.99 7.26 -0.96
C ARG A 618 0.42 7.41 -0.43
N ALA A 619 0.64 8.42 0.40
CA ALA A 619 1.94 8.76 0.96
C ALA A 619 1.76 9.50 2.28
N PRO A 620 2.77 9.52 3.17
CA PRO A 620 2.74 10.37 4.35
C PRO A 620 2.42 11.83 4.03
N TYR A 621 1.58 12.47 4.84
CA TYR A 621 1.12 13.84 4.59
C TYR A 621 1.32 14.73 5.81
N TRP A 622 1.79 15.96 5.60
CA TRP A 622 2.01 16.92 6.67
C TRP A 622 0.77 17.75 6.93
N VAL A 623 0.50 18.00 8.22
CA VAL A 623 -0.59 18.83 8.72
C VAL A 623 -0.06 19.82 9.74
N ARG A 624 -0.63 21.03 9.76
CA ARG A 624 -0.26 22.09 10.69
C ARG A 624 -1.46 22.94 11.10
N VAL A 625 -1.51 23.30 12.38
CA VAL A 625 -2.33 24.42 12.89
C VAL A 625 -1.40 25.49 13.44
N THR A 626 -1.58 26.73 13.01
CA THR A 626 -0.87 27.92 13.55
C THR A 626 -1.86 28.85 14.23
N ARG A 627 -1.57 29.25 15.46
CA ARG A 627 -2.30 30.25 16.25
C ARG A 627 -1.52 31.58 16.28
N ARG A 628 -2.20 32.68 15.98
CA ARG A 628 -1.71 34.06 16.15
C ARG A 628 -2.82 34.95 16.73
N GLY A 629 -2.72 35.29 18.01
CA GLY A 629 -3.80 35.88 18.78
C GLY A 629 -5.03 34.96 18.79
N PRO A 630 -6.22 35.45 18.40
CA PRO A 630 -7.41 34.62 18.25
C PRO A 630 -7.45 33.82 16.94
N ARG A 631 -6.61 34.19 15.94
CA ARG A 631 -6.67 33.61 14.60
C ARG A 631 -5.95 32.27 14.55
N CYS A 632 -6.66 31.22 14.18
CA CYS A 632 -6.12 29.89 13.88
C CYS A 632 -6.14 29.63 12.37
N THR A 633 -5.05 29.06 11.84
CA THR A 633 -4.91 28.73 10.40
C THR A 633 -4.46 27.29 10.23
N GLY A 634 -5.18 26.53 9.40
CA GLY A 634 -4.88 25.15 9.04
C GLY A 634 -4.21 25.05 7.68
N ALA A 635 -3.15 24.25 7.60
CA ALA A 635 -2.44 24.00 6.35
C ALA A 635 -1.98 22.55 6.22
N ILE A 636 -1.86 22.09 4.99
CA ILE A 636 -1.37 20.74 4.66
C ILE A 636 -0.19 20.82 3.68
N SER A 637 0.64 19.77 3.62
CA SER A 637 1.77 19.69 2.69
C SER A 637 2.15 18.24 2.34
N PRO A 638 2.40 17.90 1.06
CA PRO A 638 2.91 16.58 0.70
C PRO A 638 4.40 16.40 1.02
N ASP A 639 5.18 17.49 1.10
CA ASP A 639 6.65 17.45 1.20
C ASP A 639 7.23 18.11 2.45
N GLY A 640 6.38 18.74 3.28
CA GLY A 640 6.75 19.47 4.50
C GLY A 640 7.37 20.85 4.23
N ILE A 641 7.54 21.23 2.96
CA ILE A 641 8.19 22.47 2.53
C ILE A 641 7.16 23.42 1.92
N ARG A 642 6.33 22.93 1.00
CA ARG A 642 5.30 23.69 0.30
C ARG A 642 3.97 23.46 0.98
N TRP A 643 3.45 24.49 1.63
CA TRP A 643 2.23 24.41 2.42
C TRP A 643 1.07 25.07 1.68
N THR A 644 -0.08 24.40 1.66
CA THR A 644 -1.34 24.94 1.18
C THR A 644 -2.25 25.23 2.37
N GLU A 645 -2.72 26.47 2.48
CA GLU A 645 -3.75 26.84 3.46
C GLU A 645 -5.09 26.23 3.07
N VAL A 646 -5.76 25.58 4.02
CA VAL A 646 -7.10 25.00 3.83
C VAL A 646 -8.18 25.92 4.39
N GLY A 647 -7.90 26.58 5.50
CA GLY A 647 -8.85 27.50 6.13
C GLY A 647 -8.26 28.23 7.32
N SER A 648 -8.94 29.31 7.71
CA SER A 648 -8.49 30.21 8.76
C SER A 648 -9.67 30.89 9.45
N THR A 649 -9.71 30.84 10.78
CA THR A 649 -10.87 31.24 11.60
C THR A 649 -10.40 31.78 12.95
N ASP A 650 -11.09 32.79 13.48
CA ASP A 650 -10.91 33.24 14.85
C ASP A 650 -11.59 32.26 15.83
N VAL A 651 -10.87 31.86 16.87
CA VAL A 651 -11.31 30.88 17.88
C VAL A 651 -11.01 31.42 19.27
N GLU A 652 -11.97 31.31 20.17
CA GLU A 652 -11.86 31.73 21.58
C GLU A 652 -11.00 30.76 22.39
N LEU A 653 -9.71 30.75 22.06
CA LEU A 653 -8.69 30.05 22.81
C LEU A 653 -8.23 30.94 23.96
N GLY A 654 -8.23 30.41 25.19
CA GLY A 654 -7.64 31.07 26.35
C GLY A 654 -6.12 31.28 26.22
N HIS A 655 -5.49 31.95 27.18
CA HIS A 655 -4.03 32.13 27.20
C HIS A 655 -3.29 30.78 27.19
N THR A 656 -3.78 29.81 27.96
CA THR A 656 -3.33 28.42 27.90
C THR A 656 -4.30 27.64 27.03
N ALA A 657 -3.78 27.05 25.95
CA ALA A 657 -4.48 26.12 25.07
C ALA A 657 -3.78 24.75 25.12
N TYR A 658 -4.33 23.77 24.43
CA TYR A 658 -3.75 22.44 24.27
C TYR A 658 -3.49 22.17 22.80
N ALA A 659 -2.22 22.00 22.44
CA ALA A 659 -1.82 21.48 21.14
C ALA A 659 -1.86 19.95 21.18
N GLY A 660 -2.36 19.30 20.13
CA GLY A 660 -2.50 17.86 20.15
C GLY A 660 -2.58 17.16 18.80
N LEU A 661 -2.44 15.83 18.87
CA LEU A 661 -2.65 14.85 17.81
C LEU A 661 -4.02 14.20 18.05
N ALA A 662 -4.86 14.18 17.02
CA ALA A 662 -6.22 13.67 17.10
C ALA A 662 -6.42 12.50 16.14
N LEU A 663 -7.11 11.46 16.63
CA LEU A 663 -7.57 10.34 15.83
C LEU A 663 -8.98 9.94 16.24
N THR A 664 -9.86 9.72 15.26
CA THR A 664 -11.12 9.00 15.41
C THR A 664 -11.25 8.00 14.28
N SER A 665 -11.76 6.81 14.57
CA SER A 665 -12.00 5.80 13.54
C SER A 665 -13.20 6.15 12.66
N CYS A 666 -14.16 6.91 13.19
CA CYS A 666 -15.50 7.09 12.62
C CYS A 666 -16.23 5.77 12.32
N LEU A 667 -15.73 4.64 12.83
CA LEU A 667 -16.36 3.32 12.79
C LEU A 667 -17.39 3.15 13.90
N GLY A 668 -17.36 4.03 14.91
CA GLY A 668 -18.25 4.01 16.06
C GLY A 668 -19.68 4.37 15.68
N VAL A 669 -20.41 3.45 15.05
CA VAL A 669 -21.86 3.42 15.13
C VAL A 669 -22.28 3.14 16.59
N ASP A 670 -23.48 3.55 16.99
CA ASP A 670 -24.00 3.36 18.35
C ASP A 670 -24.19 1.85 18.75
N GLU A 671 -23.91 0.89 17.85
CA GLU A 671 -24.18 -0.55 18.03
C GLU A 671 -23.12 -1.34 18.81
N ASP A 672 -23.47 -2.57 19.21
CA ASP A 672 -22.75 -3.34 20.25
C ASP A 672 -21.31 -3.78 19.94
N TYR A 673 -20.90 -3.60 18.70
CA TYR A 673 -19.76 -4.25 18.04
C TYR A 673 -18.85 -3.25 17.32
N ALA A 674 -18.90 -1.96 17.71
CA ALA A 674 -18.01 -0.94 17.18
C ALA A 674 -16.53 -1.33 17.36
N GLU A 675 -15.67 -0.90 16.44
CA GLU A 675 -14.22 -1.16 16.48
C GLU A 675 -13.38 0.11 16.61
N THR A 676 -12.14 -0.07 17.04
CA THR A 676 -11.13 1.01 17.02
C THR A 676 -10.40 1.08 15.68
N GLY A 677 -9.95 2.28 15.33
CA GLY A 677 -9.03 2.54 14.24
C GLY A 677 -7.65 2.91 14.78
N THR A 678 -6.61 2.55 14.05
CA THR A 678 -5.21 2.84 14.38
C THR A 678 -4.66 3.89 13.41
N GLY A 679 -3.93 4.88 13.92
CA GLY A 679 -3.31 5.95 13.14
C GLY A 679 -1.97 6.37 13.74
N ALA A 680 -1.00 6.73 12.89
CA ALA A 680 0.34 7.07 13.34
C ALA A 680 0.81 8.46 12.87
N PHE A 681 1.66 9.08 13.70
CA PHE A 681 2.30 10.36 13.43
C PHE A 681 3.80 10.28 13.68
N ASP A 682 4.57 10.91 12.80
CA ASP A 682 5.98 11.19 13.01
C ASP A 682 6.29 12.67 12.77
N ASN A 683 7.55 13.06 12.97
CA ASN A 683 8.01 14.44 12.79
C ASN A 683 7.19 15.48 13.58
N VAL A 684 6.60 15.06 14.70
CA VAL A 684 5.74 15.89 15.53
C VAL A 684 6.57 17.01 16.17
N SER A 685 6.05 18.24 16.13
CA SER A 685 6.66 19.39 16.78
C SER A 685 5.61 20.41 17.22
N VAL A 686 5.88 21.05 18.36
CA VAL A 686 5.12 22.19 18.87
C VAL A 686 6.09 23.33 19.12
N SER A 687 5.75 24.51 18.61
CA SER A 687 6.58 25.72 18.70
C SER A 687 5.78 26.92 19.19
N SER A 688 6.48 27.89 19.75
CA SER A 688 5.97 29.20 20.16
C SER A 688 6.85 30.31 19.57
N PRO A 689 6.45 31.59 19.62
CA PRO A 689 7.33 32.71 19.30
C PRO A 689 8.64 32.76 20.10
N HIS A 690 8.68 32.09 21.25
CA HIS A 690 9.86 32.02 22.13
C HIS A 690 10.78 30.83 21.84
N GLY A 691 10.43 29.99 20.86
CA GLY A 691 11.21 28.81 20.47
C GLY A 691 10.40 27.52 20.55
N GLU A 692 11.12 26.41 20.53
CA GLU A 692 10.54 25.07 20.59
C GLU A 692 9.88 24.79 21.94
N VAL A 693 8.64 24.32 21.92
CA VAL A 693 7.94 23.79 23.10
C VAL A 693 8.26 22.31 23.26
N TRP A 694 8.21 21.57 22.14
CA TRP A 694 8.62 20.17 22.07
C TRP A 694 8.89 19.76 20.61
N SER A 695 9.87 18.91 20.37
CA SER A 695 10.08 18.24 19.09
C SER A 695 10.38 16.75 19.30
N VAL A 696 10.09 15.96 18.28
CA VAL A 696 10.47 14.55 18.27
C VAL A 696 12.00 14.40 18.43
N PRO A 697 12.49 13.45 19.24
CA PRO A 697 13.91 13.15 19.32
C PRO A 697 14.50 12.73 17.97
N ARG A 698 15.82 12.84 17.83
CA ARG A 698 16.53 12.30 16.65
C ARG A 698 16.30 10.79 16.55
N PRO A 699 16.26 10.23 15.33
CA PRO A 699 16.16 8.78 15.16
C PRO A 699 17.31 8.09 15.87
N SER A 700 17.00 7.00 16.57
CA SER A 700 17.99 6.24 17.35
C SER A 700 18.45 4.98 16.61
N ARG A 701 17.68 4.53 15.60
CA ARG A 701 18.05 3.37 14.78
C ARG A 701 19.13 3.72 13.77
N THR A 702 20.13 2.87 13.71
CA THR A 702 21.08 2.77 12.60
C THR A 702 20.43 1.95 11.49
N ALA A 703 20.57 2.39 10.23
CA ALA A 703 20.15 1.56 9.09
C ALA A 703 21.04 0.31 9.00
N THR A 704 20.39 -0.83 8.78
CA THR A 704 21.03 -2.12 8.56
C THR A 704 21.05 -2.46 7.07
N ASP A 705 21.89 -3.44 6.71
CA ASP A 705 21.99 -3.98 5.35
C ASP A 705 22.21 -2.93 4.23
N LEU A 706 23.06 -1.92 4.48
CA LEU A 706 23.47 -1.02 3.41
C LEU A 706 24.40 -1.75 2.44
N ARG A 707 23.88 -2.04 1.25
CA ARG A 707 24.63 -2.60 0.12
C ARG A 707 24.91 -1.49 -0.91
N ALA A 708 26.09 -1.55 -1.51
CA ALA A 708 26.48 -0.72 -2.65
C ALA A 708 27.06 -1.62 -3.72
N ALA A 709 26.40 -1.65 -4.87
CA ALA A 709 26.84 -2.42 -6.02
C ALA A 709 27.33 -1.47 -7.11
N THR A 710 28.47 -1.79 -7.72
CA THR A 710 28.91 -1.16 -8.96
C THR A 710 27.99 -1.65 -10.08
N GLY A 711 27.03 -0.83 -10.48
CA GLY A 711 26.17 -1.06 -11.64
C GLY A 711 26.88 -0.73 -12.95
N ALA A 712 26.14 -0.76 -14.06
CA ALA A 712 26.67 -0.41 -15.38
C ALA A 712 27.01 1.09 -15.49
N ASP A 713 26.12 1.95 -14.98
CA ASP A 713 26.22 3.41 -15.15
C ASP A 713 26.40 4.17 -13.82
N ALA A 714 26.15 3.53 -12.68
CA ALA A 714 26.18 4.18 -11.38
C ALA A 714 26.49 3.18 -10.25
N VAL A 715 26.76 3.71 -9.06
CA VAL A 715 26.70 2.90 -7.84
C VAL A 715 25.25 2.81 -7.39
N GLU A 716 24.73 1.59 -7.28
CA GLU A 716 23.39 1.32 -6.78
C GLU A 716 23.43 1.02 -5.29
N LEU A 717 22.79 1.86 -4.49
CA LEU A 717 22.62 1.65 -3.06
C LEU A 717 21.26 1.03 -2.77
N ALA A 718 21.24 0.07 -1.85
CA ALA A 718 20.01 -0.48 -1.27
C ALA A 718 20.19 -0.71 0.23
N TRP A 719 19.13 -0.48 1.01
CA TRP A 719 19.05 -0.81 2.44
C TRP A 719 17.58 -0.98 2.83
N THR A 720 17.32 -1.55 3.99
CA THR A 720 15.95 -1.87 4.44
C THR A 720 15.65 -1.21 5.79
N ASP A 721 14.43 -0.72 5.97
CA ASP A 721 13.90 -0.15 7.21
C ASP A 721 12.44 -0.62 7.42
N PRO A 722 12.08 -1.23 8.56
CA PRO A 722 10.71 -1.67 8.82
C PRO A 722 9.70 -0.51 8.93
N ASP A 723 10.16 0.75 9.02
CA ASP A 723 9.30 1.93 8.96
C ASP A 723 9.11 2.40 7.50
N PRO A 724 7.97 2.13 6.86
CA PRO A 724 7.72 2.51 5.46
C PRO A 724 7.62 4.03 5.26
N ALA A 725 7.54 4.81 6.33
CA ALA A 725 7.59 6.26 6.28
C ALA A 725 9.00 6.83 6.49
N ALA A 726 10.00 5.98 6.72
CA ALA A 726 11.36 6.41 7.00
C ALA A 726 11.92 7.31 5.90
N ARG A 727 12.78 8.24 6.32
CA ARG A 727 13.47 9.18 5.43
C ARG A 727 14.94 9.21 5.79
N TYR A 728 15.80 9.20 4.79
CA TYR A 728 17.23 9.04 4.94
C TYR A 728 18.02 10.17 4.28
N THR A 729 19.20 10.41 4.85
CA THR A 729 20.30 11.13 4.20
C THR A 729 21.29 10.11 3.66
N VAL A 730 21.66 10.24 2.39
CA VAL A 730 22.70 9.44 1.74
C VAL A 730 24.02 10.21 1.78
N LEU A 731 25.06 9.54 2.27
CA LEU A 731 26.37 10.11 2.53
C LEU A 731 27.44 9.36 1.74
N ARG A 732 28.46 10.09 1.28
CA ARG A 732 29.61 9.52 0.55
C ARG A 732 30.93 10.10 1.04
N SER A 733 32.00 9.32 1.01
CA SER A 733 33.37 9.79 1.23
C SER A 733 34.37 9.09 0.31
N THR A 734 35.48 9.76 -0.02
CA THR A 734 36.65 9.16 -0.69
C THR A 734 37.62 8.49 0.29
N ARG A 735 37.34 8.54 1.60
CA ARG A 735 38.15 7.93 2.66
C ARG A 735 37.25 7.10 3.58
N ASP A 736 37.74 5.96 4.04
CA ASP A 736 36.97 5.04 4.92
C ASP A 736 36.42 5.73 6.18
N THR A 737 37.18 6.68 6.75
CA THR A 737 36.80 7.37 7.99
C THR A 737 36.10 8.71 7.77
N GLY A 738 35.86 9.12 6.52
CA GLY A 738 35.35 10.46 6.19
C GLY A 738 36.46 11.51 5.93
N PRO A 739 36.08 12.80 5.78
CA PRO A 739 34.75 13.37 5.99
C PRO A 739 33.72 12.91 4.94
N TYR A 740 32.46 12.80 5.35
CA TYR A 740 31.36 12.44 4.46
C TYR A 740 30.63 13.69 3.96
N GLU A 741 30.39 13.75 2.66
CA GLU A 741 29.49 14.72 2.04
C GLU A 741 28.07 14.16 1.94
N THR A 742 27.08 15.04 1.83
CA THR A 742 25.67 14.65 1.62
C THR A 742 25.36 14.64 0.14
N LEU A 743 24.93 13.48 -0.38
CA LEU A 743 24.47 13.33 -1.76
C LEU A 743 22.99 13.66 -1.91
N ALA A 744 22.18 13.15 -0.98
CA ALA A 744 20.74 13.32 -1.00
C ALA A 744 20.17 13.34 0.42
N THR A 745 19.02 13.99 0.56
CA THR A 745 18.23 14.07 1.80
C THR A 745 16.80 13.67 1.50
N ARG A 746 16.08 13.21 2.52
CA ARG A 746 14.67 12.79 2.41
C ARG A 746 14.46 11.62 1.43
N VAL A 747 15.48 10.78 1.26
CA VAL A 747 15.35 9.53 0.49
C VAL A 747 14.43 8.60 1.27
N GLY A 748 13.29 8.23 0.69
CA GLY A 748 12.35 7.27 1.26
C GLY A 748 12.30 5.99 0.45
N PRO A 749 11.57 4.97 0.92
CA PRO A 749 11.26 3.80 0.11
C PRO A 749 10.47 4.21 -1.14
N ALA A 750 10.68 3.48 -2.23
CA ALA A 750 9.89 3.64 -3.44
C ALA A 750 8.51 3.00 -3.23
N GLY A 751 7.45 3.82 -3.18
CA GLY A 751 6.10 3.35 -2.84
C GLY A 751 5.94 2.87 -1.40
N PHE A 752 5.17 1.79 -1.21
CA PHE A 752 4.72 1.29 0.09
C PHE A 752 5.67 0.26 0.72
N GLY A 753 7.00 0.41 0.58
CA GLY A 753 7.98 -0.61 0.96
C GLY A 753 8.86 -0.30 2.18
N THR A 754 9.56 -1.32 2.69
CA THR A 754 10.64 -1.26 3.67
C THR A 754 11.99 -1.14 2.99
N ARG A 755 12.11 -1.50 1.71
CA ARG A 755 13.36 -1.38 0.94
C ARG A 755 13.51 0.02 0.35
N LEU A 756 14.66 0.63 0.64
CA LEU A 756 15.09 1.92 0.12
C LEU A 756 16.19 1.71 -0.91
N ARG A 757 16.24 2.60 -1.90
CA ARG A 757 17.24 2.57 -2.96
C ARG A 757 17.71 3.98 -3.29
N TYR A 758 18.96 4.09 -3.70
CA TYR A 758 19.52 5.34 -4.22
C TYR A 758 20.61 5.06 -5.24
N THR A 759 20.52 5.73 -6.38
CA THR A 759 21.52 5.61 -7.46
C THR A 759 22.48 6.79 -7.41
N ASP A 760 23.77 6.53 -7.26
CA ASP A 760 24.83 7.53 -7.30
C ASP A 760 25.66 7.43 -8.58
N ALA A 761 25.38 8.32 -9.53
CA ALA A 761 26.16 8.50 -10.76
C ALA A 761 27.09 9.73 -10.71
N THR A 762 27.21 10.39 -9.55
CA THR A 762 27.85 11.70 -9.44
C THR A 762 29.36 11.63 -9.15
N GLY A 763 29.90 10.43 -8.98
CA GLY A 763 31.31 10.24 -8.63
C GLY A 763 32.25 10.25 -9.84
N THR A 764 33.55 10.22 -9.56
CA THR A 764 34.58 10.08 -10.60
C THR A 764 34.80 8.60 -10.93
N PRO A 765 34.68 8.16 -12.21
CA PRO A 765 34.91 6.77 -12.59
C PRO A 765 36.24 6.21 -12.10
N GLY A 766 36.24 4.95 -11.66
CA GLY A 766 37.41 4.25 -11.10
C GLY A 766 37.77 4.65 -9.66
N THR A 767 37.10 5.63 -9.06
CA THR A 767 37.31 6.00 -7.66
C THR A 767 36.49 5.09 -6.73
N THR A 768 37.14 4.54 -5.70
CA THR A 768 36.44 3.86 -4.60
C THR A 768 35.83 4.88 -3.67
N TYR A 769 34.53 4.77 -3.45
CA TYR A 769 33.78 5.57 -2.49
C TYR A 769 33.25 4.71 -1.36
N TYR A 770 33.15 5.31 -0.17
CA TYR A 770 32.56 4.72 1.02
C TYR A 770 31.21 5.39 1.26
N TYR A 771 30.14 4.61 1.25
CA TYR A 771 28.78 5.07 1.44
C TYR A 771 28.30 4.80 2.86
N ALA A 772 27.47 5.70 3.37
CA ALA A 772 26.73 5.50 4.60
C ALA A 772 25.35 6.16 4.45
N VAL A 773 24.36 5.66 5.18
CA VAL A 773 23.04 6.27 5.25
C VAL A 773 22.69 6.57 6.70
N ALA A 774 21.82 7.57 6.92
CA ALA A 774 21.34 7.91 8.26
C ALA A 774 19.88 8.33 8.20
N LYS A 775 19.05 7.73 9.06
CA LYS A 775 17.63 8.10 9.19
C LYS A 775 17.53 9.55 9.66
N THR A 776 16.49 10.25 9.21
CA THR A 776 16.26 11.67 9.47
C THR A 776 14.81 11.94 9.82
N ASN A 777 14.61 12.87 10.74
CA ASN A 777 13.32 13.48 11.04
C ASN A 777 13.54 14.99 11.37
N THR A 778 12.51 15.68 11.85
CA THR A 778 12.57 17.09 12.25
C THR A 778 13.51 17.36 13.42
N GLY A 779 13.78 16.39 14.29
CA GLY A 779 14.81 16.47 15.35
C GLY A 779 16.24 16.40 14.81
N GLY A 780 16.42 15.96 13.56
CA GLY A 780 17.68 15.94 12.82
C GLY A 780 18.07 14.54 12.34
N ARG A 781 19.38 14.35 12.16
CA ARG A 781 19.96 13.12 11.64
C ARG A 781 20.34 12.16 12.77
N GLY A 782 19.95 10.89 12.64
CA GLY A 782 20.35 9.81 13.52
C GLY A 782 21.79 9.32 13.29
N PRO A 783 22.18 8.18 13.89
CA PRO A 783 23.48 7.55 13.66
C PRO A 783 23.64 7.08 12.21
N ARG A 784 24.90 6.95 11.76
CA ARG A 784 25.22 6.44 10.41
C ARG A 784 25.21 4.91 10.43
N SER A 785 24.75 4.31 9.33
CA SER A 785 24.95 2.89 9.03
C SER A 785 26.43 2.50 9.09
N ALA A 786 26.68 1.18 9.16
CA ALA A 786 27.95 0.65 8.73
C ALA A 786 28.25 1.16 7.31
N ARG A 787 29.53 1.49 7.06
CA ARG A 787 29.95 1.98 5.75
C ARG A 787 30.18 0.81 4.79
N THR A 788 29.85 1.04 3.53
CA THR A 788 29.96 0.03 2.48
C THR A 788 30.72 0.66 1.29
N PRO A 789 31.81 0.03 0.80
CA PRO A 789 32.59 0.55 -0.32
C PRO A 789 32.03 0.10 -1.67
N ALA A 790 32.14 0.96 -2.69
CA ALA A 790 31.92 0.58 -4.08
C ALA A 790 32.83 1.40 -5.02
N VAL A 791 33.21 0.81 -6.15
CA VAL A 791 33.96 1.52 -7.20
C VAL A 791 32.96 2.20 -8.13
N MET A 792 33.14 3.49 -8.36
CA MET A 792 32.31 4.22 -9.32
C MET A 792 32.56 3.68 -10.74
N PRO A 793 31.53 3.17 -11.45
CA PRO A 793 31.71 2.67 -12.80
C PRO A 793 31.97 3.81 -13.79
N THR A 794 32.40 3.46 -15.00
CA THR A 794 32.40 4.37 -16.14
C THR A 794 31.07 4.22 -16.86
N PRO A 795 30.15 5.21 -16.79
CA PRO A 795 28.86 5.09 -17.44
C PRO A 795 28.99 5.13 -18.97
N ALA A 796 27.99 4.61 -19.67
CA ALA A 796 27.83 4.92 -21.08
C ALA A 796 27.44 6.40 -21.28
N LYS A 797 27.64 6.92 -22.49
CA LYS A 797 27.23 8.30 -22.82
C LYS A 797 25.70 8.41 -22.74
N PRO A 798 25.11 9.46 -22.14
CA PRO A 798 23.66 9.59 -22.06
C PRO A 798 23.00 9.65 -23.44
N GLU A 799 21.74 9.24 -23.54
CA GLU A 799 20.87 9.45 -24.70
C GLU A 799 19.55 10.06 -24.23
N LEU A 800 19.11 11.19 -24.82
CA LEU A 800 17.84 11.82 -24.44
C LEU A 800 16.66 10.92 -24.86
N THR A 801 15.78 10.59 -23.91
CA THR A 801 14.62 9.71 -24.08
C THR A 801 13.29 10.42 -23.85
N SER A 802 13.28 11.64 -23.30
CA SER A 802 12.04 12.44 -23.17
C SER A 802 11.49 12.85 -24.54
N PRO A 803 10.16 13.02 -24.67
CA PRO A 803 9.55 13.54 -25.88
C PRO A 803 10.20 14.86 -26.33
N ASN A 804 10.40 15.02 -27.64
CA ASN A 804 10.94 16.24 -28.24
C ASN A 804 9.89 17.35 -28.44
N THR A 805 8.65 17.14 -27.96
CA THR A 805 7.56 18.12 -28.04
C THR A 805 6.83 18.23 -26.70
N ALA A 806 6.50 19.46 -26.30
CA ALA A 806 5.67 19.75 -25.13
C ALA A 806 4.71 20.90 -25.42
N PHE A 807 3.63 20.97 -24.63
CA PHE A 807 2.59 21.97 -24.79
C PHE A 807 2.30 22.62 -23.42
N ALA A 808 2.22 23.94 -23.40
CA ALA A 808 1.90 24.75 -22.24
C ALA A 808 0.88 25.82 -22.61
N ASN A 809 0.35 26.53 -21.61
CA ASN A 809 -0.46 27.72 -21.84
C ASN A 809 0.13 28.93 -21.15
N GLN A 810 0.00 30.08 -21.81
CA GLN A 810 0.35 31.36 -21.21
C GLN A 810 -0.40 31.55 -19.89
N GLY A 811 0.31 31.98 -18.85
CA GLY A 811 -0.27 32.28 -17.54
C GLY A 811 -0.65 31.05 -16.71
N VAL A 812 -0.40 29.83 -17.19
CA VAL A 812 -0.71 28.59 -16.48
C VAL A 812 0.57 27.85 -16.09
N THR A 813 0.62 27.33 -14.87
CA THR A 813 1.76 26.55 -14.38
C THR A 813 2.03 25.35 -15.30
N PHE A 814 3.27 25.21 -15.74
CA PHE A 814 3.78 24.16 -16.62
C PHE A 814 4.84 23.32 -15.90
N ARG A 815 4.86 22.01 -16.17
CA ARG A 815 5.86 21.05 -15.69
C ARG A 815 6.17 20.03 -16.80
N HIS A 816 7.45 19.80 -17.07
CA HIS A 816 7.91 18.80 -18.04
C HIS A 816 9.26 18.23 -17.60
N LEU A 817 9.40 16.91 -17.58
CA LEU A 817 10.62 16.24 -17.13
C LEU A 817 11.46 15.79 -18.33
N LEU A 818 12.68 16.31 -18.43
CA LEU A 818 13.69 15.79 -19.35
C LEU A 818 14.20 14.45 -18.85
N ARG A 819 14.31 13.46 -19.74
CA ARG A 819 14.77 12.10 -19.42
C ARG A 819 15.91 11.72 -20.34
N ALA A 820 16.89 11.00 -19.82
CA ALA A 820 17.97 10.41 -20.60
C ALA A 820 18.38 9.05 -20.01
N SER A 821 18.94 8.17 -20.85
CA SER A 821 19.58 6.92 -20.42
C SER A 821 20.92 7.18 -19.71
N HIS A 822 21.47 6.12 -19.10
CA HIS A 822 22.82 6.09 -18.53
C HIS A 822 23.08 7.14 -17.44
N GLU A 823 22.11 7.25 -16.52
CA GLU A 823 22.18 8.04 -15.28
C GLU A 823 22.77 9.45 -15.46
N PRO A 824 22.07 10.35 -16.19
CA PRO A 824 22.50 11.73 -16.34
C PRO A 824 22.51 12.46 -14.99
N VAL A 825 23.60 13.19 -14.71
CA VAL A 825 23.73 13.98 -13.47
C VAL A 825 23.61 15.48 -13.69
N ARG A 826 23.51 15.91 -14.95
CA ARG A 826 23.38 17.31 -15.33
C ARG A 826 22.44 17.49 -16.51
N PHE A 827 21.47 18.39 -16.37
CA PHE A 827 20.55 18.80 -17.42
C PHE A 827 20.66 20.31 -17.72
N THR A 828 20.50 20.69 -18.98
CA THR A 828 20.24 22.08 -19.38
C THR A 828 19.08 22.16 -20.37
N ALA A 829 18.48 23.35 -20.45
CA ALA A 829 17.40 23.69 -21.37
C ALA A 829 17.58 25.16 -21.75
N ASP A 830 18.26 25.40 -22.86
CA ASP A 830 18.60 26.74 -23.35
C ASP A 830 17.57 27.19 -24.38
N GLY A 831 17.04 28.42 -24.25
CA GLY A 831 15.95 28.94 -25.08
C GLY A 831 14.55 28.78 -24.48
N LEU A 832 14.44 28.50 -23.17
CA LEU A 832 13.16 28.49 -22.47
C LEU A 832 12.48 29.88 -22.52
N PRO A 833 11.16 29.96 -22.70
CA PRO A 833 10.43 31.22 -22.60
C PRO A 833 10.44 31.77 -21.16
N ASP A 834 10.26 33.09 -21.05
CA ASP A 834 10.19 33.80 -19.77
C ASP A 834 9.17 33.15 -18.83
N GLY A 835 9.58 33.01 -17.56
CA GLY A 835 8.79 32.39 -16.51
C GLY A 835 9.00 30.88 -16.35
N LEU A 836 9.73 30.22 -17.26
CA LEU A 836 10.16 28.82 -17.13
C LEU A 836 11.64 28.70 -16.71
N ARG A 837 11.95 27.62 -15.98
CA ARG A 837 13.32 27.25 -15.60
C ARG A 837 13.50 25.74 -15.59
N VAL A 838 14.73 25.26 -15.78
CA VAL A 838 15.10 23.85 -15.59
C VAL A 838 15.83 23.65 -14.27
N ASP A 839 15.43 22.64 -13.51
CA ASP A 839 16.27 22.09 -12.44
C ASP A 839 17.40 21.28 -13.07
N ARG A 840 18.63 21.79 -12.94
CA ARG A 840 19.82 21.20 -13.58
C ARG A 840 20.17 19.81 -13.07
N ARG A 841 19.63 19.38 -11.93
CA ARG A 841 19.87 18.05 -11.36
C ARG A 841 18.77 17.08 -11.77
N THR A 842 17.51 17.49 -11.70
CA THR A 842 16.37 16.58 -11.95
C THR A 842 15.90 16.56 -13.40
N GLY A 843 16.26 17.57 -14.19
CA GLY A 843 15.73 17.75 -15.55
C GLY A 843 14.30 18.30 -15.57
N LEU A 844 13.71 18.66 -14.42
CA LEU A 844 12.36 19.22 -14.36
C LEU A 844 12.34 20.67 -14.86
N VAL A 845 11.78 20.87 -16.04
CA VAL A 845 11.37 22.18 -16.55
C VAL A 845 10.05 22.58 -15.88
N SER A 846 10.01 23.71 -15.21
CA SER A 846 8.81 24.19 -14.50
C SER A 846 8.71 25.71 -14.43
N GLY A 847 7.49 26.22 -14.22
CA GLY A 847 7.21 27.64 -14.06
C GLY A 847 5.89 28.04 -14.74
N THR A 848 5.71 29.33 -15.01
CA THR A 848 4.51 29.85 -15.67
C THR A 848 4.96 30.70 -16.88
N PRO A 849 4.75 30.24 -18.13
CA PRO A 849 5.22 30.96 -19.28
C PRO A 849 4.38 32.24 -19.49
N THR A 850 5.04 33.34 -19.85
CA THR A 850 4.39 34.67 -19.92
C THR A 850 3.95 35.06 -21.34
N ARG A 851 4.31 34.29 -22.37
CA ARG A 851 4.02 34.60 -23.77
C ARG A 851 3.70 33.34 -24.58
N THR A 852 2.75 33.46 -25.51
CA THR A 852 2.41 32.43 -26.49
C THR A 852 3.45 32.31 -27.61
N GLY A 853 3.46 31.18 -28.31
CA GLY A 853 4.33 30.93 -29.47
C GLY A 853 4.99 29.56 -29.44
N GLU A 854 5.75 29.27 -30.50
CA GLU A 854 6.60 28.08 -30.59
C GLU A 854 8.02 28.43 -30.17
N PHE A 855 8.58 27.63 -29.25
CA PHE A 855 9.93 27.81 -28.72
C PHE A 855 10.76 26.57 -28.99
N THR A 856 11.90 26.74 -29.67
CA THR A 856 12.88 25.68 -29.90
C THR A 856 13.92 25.73 -28.80
N ILE A 857 13.89 24.76 -27.90
CA ILE A 857 14.76 24.69 -26.72
C ILE A 857 15.85 23.66 -26.98
N THR A 858 17.11 24.04 -26.84
CA THR A 858 18.22 23.09 -26.84
C THR A 858 18.30 22.42 -25.48
N THR A 859 18.09 21.11 -25.44
CA THR A 859 18.18 20.33 -24.20
C THR A 859 19.47 19.53 -24.18
N THR A 860 20.10 19.42 -23.01
CA THR A 860 21.27 18.56 -22.84
C THR A 860 21.15 17.69 -21.60
N ALA A 861 21.74 16.51 -21.68
CA ALA A 861 21.92 15.59 -20.56
C ALA A 861 23.37 15.11 -20.53
N GLY A 862 24.03 15.20 -19.38
CA GLY A 862 25.46 14.89 -19.25
C GLY A 862 25.79 14.05 -18.03
N ASN A 863 26.82 13.20 -18.19
CA ASN A 863 27.47 12.44 -17.13
C ASN A 863 29.00 12.48 -17.30
N ALA A 864 29.73 11.67 -16.53
CA ALA A 864 31.20 11.63 -16.57
C ALA A 864 31.79 11.24 -17.94
N SER A 865 31.02 10.53 -18.78
CA SER A 865 31.45 10.05 -20.10
C SER A 865 31.10 10.99 -21.26
N GLY A 866 30.29 12.02 -21.01
CA GLY A 866 30.02 13.07 -22.00
C GLY A 866 28.65 13.72 -21.88
N THR A 867 28.27 14.44 -22.93
CA THR A 867 26.98 15.15 -23.02
C THR A 867 26.25 14.76 -24.30
N ALA A 868 24.95 14.48 -24.17
CA ALA A 868 23.99 14.40 -25.26
C ALA A 868 23.27 15.73 -25.42
N SER A 869 22.92 16.05 -26.67
CA SER A 869 22.17 17.26 -27.01
C SER A 869 20.99 16.88 -27.89
N GLY A 870 19.88 17.55 -27.68
CA GLY A 870 18.64 17.39 -28.44
C GLY A 870 17.84 18.68 -28.45
N THR A 871 16.63 18.58 -29.00
CA THR A 871 15.73 19.73 -29.13
C THR A 871 14.38 19.37 -28.53
N LEU A 872 13.85 20.29 -27.73
CA LEU A 872 12.46 20.28 -27.27
C LEU A 872 11.72 21.45 -27.95
N THR A 873 10.74 21.13 -28.77
CA THR A 873 9.77 22.11 -29.27
C THR A 873 8.67 22.30 -28.25
N LEU A 874 8.66 23.46 -27.58
CA LEU A 874 7.61 23.84 -26.64
C LEU A 874 6.62 24.79 -27.32
N MET A 875 5.38 24.33 -27.48
CA MET A 875 4.28 25.17 -27.95
C MET A 875 3.54 25.78 -26.76
N VAL A 876 3.55 27.10 -26.64
CA VAL A 876 2.78 27.84 -25.62
C VAL A 876 1.53 28.42 -26.29
N GLY A 877 0.38 27.82 -25.99
CA GLY A 877 -0.93 28.26 -26.47
C GLY A 877 -1.64 29.23 -25.53
N THR A 878 -2.86 29.60 -25.90
CA THR A 878 -3.77 30.38 -25.07
C THR A 878 -4.67 29.41 -24.30
N PRO A 879 -4.85 29.57 -22.98
CA PRO A 879 -5.83 28.76 -22.25
C PRO A 879 -7.26 29.06 -22.72
N PRO A 880 -8.20 28.11 -22.57
CA PRO A 880 -9.62 28.40 -22.73
C PRO A 880 -10.07 29.63 -21.96
N PRO A 881 -10.91 30.50 -22.55
CA PRO A 881 -11.43 31.67 -21.84
C PRO A 881 -12.38 31.25 -20.72
N ALA A 882 -12.43 32.05 -19.64
CA ALA A 882 -13.42 31.86 -18.59
C ALA A 882 -14.85 31.82 -19.19
N PRO A 883 -15.76 30.98 -18.67
CA PRO A 883 -15.63 30.16 -17.45
C PRO A 883 -15.06 28.75 -17.68
N TRP A 884 -14.45 28.44 -18.84
CA TRP A 884 -13.85 27.12 -19.07
C TRP A 884 -12.64 26.88 -18.17
N THR A 885 -12.60 25.70 -17.56
CA THR A 885 -11.46 25.15 -16.85
C THR A 885 -11.01 23.85 -17.52
N TYR A 886 -9.82 23.35 -17.20
CA TYR A 886 -9.34 22.09 -17.75
C TYR A 886 -8.35 21.40 -16.82
N GLY A 887 -8.27 20.09 -16.93
CA GLY A 887 -7.28 19.26 -16.24
C GLY A 887 -7.56 17.77 -16.47
N ASP A 888 -6.61 16.95 -16.09
CA ASP A 888 -6.73 15.50 -16.18
C ASP A 888 -7.78 14.97 -15.18
N LEU A 889 -8.62 14.04 -15.63
CA LEU A 889 -9.35 13.08 -14.79
C LEU A 889 -8.36 11.94 -14.50
N GLY A 890 -8.03 11.70 -13.23
CA GLY A 890 -6.97 10.75 -12.84
C GLY A 890 -5.69 11.42 -12.34
N ASP A 891 -4.74 10.63 -11.84
CA ASP A 891 -3.58 11.12 -11.09
C ASP A 891 -2.37 11.35 -12.00
N VAL A 892 -1.87 12.59 -12.05
CA VAL A 892 -0.67 12.91 -12.83
C VAL A 892 0.59 12.47 -12.06
N VAL A 893 1.32 11.48 -12.58
CA VAL A 893 2.54 10.93 -11.97
C VAL A 893 3.74 11.14 -12.89
N LEU A 894 4.60 12.10 -12.53
CA LEU A 894 5.73 12.57 -13.36
C LEU A 894 7.09 11.92 -13.04
N ASP A 895 7.33 11.47 -11.81
CA ASP A 895 8.55 10.78 -11.38
C ASP A 895 8.20 9.35 -10.93
N ASP A 896 8.87 8.37 -11.53
CA ASP A 896 8.64 6.94 -11.29
C ASP A 896 9.41 6.42 -10.08
N ARG A 897 10.46 7.13 -9.63
CA ARG A 897 11.32 6.72 -8.50
C ARG A 897 10.62 6.86 -7.15
N ASP A 898 9.64 7.75 -7.07
CA ASP A 898 8.83 7.96 -5.87
C ASP A 898 7.59 7.04 -5.81
N PHE A 899 7.32 6.23 -6.85
CA PHE A 899 6.07 5.47 -6.97
C PHE A 899 6.26 3.98 -7.20
N GLY A 900 6.13 3.21 -6.12
CA GLY A 900 6.22 1.75 -6.11
C GLY A 900 4.93 0.99 -6.48
N THR A 901 3.83 1.63 -6.85
CA THR A 901 2.69 0.98 -7.53
C THR A 901 1.87 2.02 -8.29
N LEU A 902 1.60 1.74 -9.57
CA LEU A 902 0.83 2.60 -10.46
C LEU A 902 -0.61 2.72 -9.97
N GLY A 903 -1.07 3.95 -9.77
CA GLY A 903 -2.48 4.20 -9.49
C GLY A 903 -3.39 3.61 -10.57
N VAL A 904 -4.56 3.07 -10.20
CA VAL A 904 -5.52 2.51 -11.18
C VAL A 904 -5.93 3.56 -12.23
N VAL A 905 -5.91 4.84 -11.87
CA VAL A 905 -6.26 5.97 -12.74
C VAL A 905 -5.05 6.89 -13.03
N ALA A 906 -3.83 6.34 -13.08
CA ALA A 906 -2.62 7.13 -13.31
C ALA A 906 -2.47 7.66 -14.75
N ILE A 907 -1.98 8.89 -14.86
CA ILE A 907 -1.61 9.61 -16.08
C ILE A 907 -0.13 9.98 -15.98
N ARG A 908 0.69 9.48 -16.91
CA ARG A 908 2.15 9.73 -16.91
C ARG A 908 2.54 10.94 -17.74
N THR A 909 1.72 11.26 -18.73
CA THR A 909 1.92 12.42 -19.59
C THR A 909 0.74 13.38 -19.43
N PRO A 910 0.87 14.41 -18.57
CA PRO A 910 -0.24 15.31 -18.27
C PRO A 910 -0.85 15.89 -19.54
N GLY A 911 -2.18 16.02 -19.51
CA GLY A 911 -2.95 16.62 -20.56
C GLY A 911 -2.71 18.13 -20.67
N SER A 912 -3.11 18.69 -21.81
CA SER A 912 -3.02 20.13 -22.06
C SER A 912 -4.12 20.55 -23.02
N THR A 913 -4.68 21.74 -22.84
CA THR A 913 -5.77 22.25 -23.68
C THR A 913 -5.43 23.65 -24.15
N ALA A 914 -5.42 23.91 -25.45
CA ALA A 914 -5.30 25.26 -25.99
C ALA A 914 -6.63 25.71 -26.63
N TYR A 915 -6.82 27.02 -26.75
CA TYR A 915 -7.97 27.63 -27.41
C TYR A 915 -7.52 28.70 -28.41
N ASP A 916 -8.02 28.63 -29.64
CA ASP A 916 -7.76 29.63 -30.68
C ASP A 916 -8.99 29.77 -31.60
N GLY A 917 -9.44 31.00 -31.80
CA GLY A 917 -10.47 31.32 -32.80
C GLY A 917 -11.80 30.55 -32.72
N GLY A 918 -12.19 30.02 -31.55
CA GLY A 918 -13.39 29.17 -31.40
C GLY A 918 -13.10 27.67 -31.29
N THR A 919 -11.86 27.25 -31.54
CA THR A 919 -11.43 25.86 -31.56
C THR A 919 -10.66 25.50 -30.29
N PHE A 920 -11.09 24.43 -29.63
CA PHE A 920 -10.39 23.78 -28.54
C PHE A 920 -9.46 22.71 -29.09
N SER A 921 -8.18 22.78 -28.77
CA SER A 921 -7.20 21.74 -29.05
C SER A 921 -6.87 20.99 -27.75
N VAL A 922 -7.57 19.87 -27.53
CA VAL A 922 -7.50 19.08 -26.30
C VAL A 922 -6.53 17.92 -26.49
N ARG A 923 -5.52 17.82 -25.62
CA ARG A 923 -4.51 16.76 -25.67
C ARG A 923 -4.58 15.96 -24.38
N GLY A 924 -4.93 14.69 -24.47
CA GLY A 924 -5.13 13.85 -23.30
C GLY A 924 -4.44 12.50 -23.40
N ALA A 925 -3.82 12.10 -22.29
CA ALA A 925 -3.36 10.73 -22.04
C ALA A 925 -4.30 10.06 -21.02
N GLY A 926 -4.22 8.75 -20.87
CA GLY A 926 -5.05 8.00 -19.92
C GLY A 926 -5.28 6.57 -20.37
N VAL A 927 -5.55 5.66 -19.44
CA VAL A 927 -5.77 4.23 -19.70
C VAL A 927 -7.11 3.97 -20.38
N ASP A 928 -8.20 4.52 -19.86
CA ASP A 928 -9.57 4.39 -20.40
C ASP A 928 -10.55 5.35 -19.69
N LEU A 929 -11.76 5.53 -20.24
CA LEU A 929 -12.95 6.06 -19.54
C LEU A 929 -13.75 4.96 -18.82
N ASN A 930 -13.15 3.77 -18.65
CA ASN A 930 -13.72 2.64 -17.92
C ASN A 930 -12.62 1.77 -17.29
N VAL A 931 -11.63 2.41 -16.68
CA VAL A 931 -10.49 1.71 -16.08
C VAL A 931 -11.01 0.79 -14.98
N ASN A 932 -10.75 -0.51 -15.12
CA ASN A 932 -11.11 -1.52 -14.13
C ASN A 932 -12.63 -1.66 -13.87
N GLY A 933 -13.48 -1.09 -14.73
CA GLY A 933 -14.90 -0.96 -14.41
C GLY A 933 -15.15 -0.06 -13.19
N GLN A 934 -14.21 0.83 -12.85
CA GLN A 934 -14.24 1.63 -11.63
C GLN A 934 -13.84 3.08 -11.84
N GLY A 935 -12.99 3.44 -12.81
CA GLY A 935 -12.48 4.80 -12.95
C GLY A 935 -12.46 5.34 -14.39
N MET A 936 -12.23 6.64 -14.52
CA MET A 936 -12.05 7.32 -15.80
C MET A 936 -10.71 8.07 -15.80
N THR A 937 -10.02 8.05 -16.94
CA THR A 937 -8.79 8.80 -17.17
C THR A 937 -8.85 9.59 -18.46
N GLY A 938 -8.35 10.82 -18.47
CA GLY A 938 -8.29 11.64 -19.68
C GLY A 938 -8.24 13.13 -19.40
N GLN A 939 -7.82 13.93 -20.38
CA GLN A 939 -7.89 15.38 -20.28
C GLN A 939 -9.35 15.84 -20.42
N PHE A 940 -9.85 16.60 -19.44
CA PHE A 940 -11.24 17.06 -19.40
C PHE A 940 -11.32 18.59 -19.32
N VAL A 941 -11.86 19.19 -20.36
CA VAL A 941 -12.17 20.64 -20.47
C VAL A 941 -13.62 20.84 -20.10
N ARG A 942 -13.94 21.76 -19.19
CA ARG A 942 -15.23 21.73 -18.50
C ARG A 942 -15.69 23.08 -17.95
N GLN A 943 -17.00 23.18 -17.77
CA GLN A 943 -17.70 24.23 -17.03
C GLN A 943 -18.65 23.63 -16.00
N PRO A 944 -18.84 24.27 -14.83
CA PRO A 944 -19.89 23.89 -13.89
C PRO A 944 -21.27 24.33 -14.42
N VAL A 945 -22.26 23.43 -14.34
CA VAL A 945 -23.65 23.65 -14.74
C VAL A 945 -24.58 23.16 -13.63
N THR A 946 -25.77 23.75 -13.51
CA THR A 946 -26.84 23.33 -12.58
C THR A 946 -28.12 23.15 -13.38
N GLY A 947 -28.91 22.12 -13.05
CA GLY A 947 -30.16 21.81 -13.74
C GLY A 947 -29.95 21.17 -15.12
N ASP A 948 -31.01 21.12 -15.91
CA ASP A 948 -31.03 20.44 -17.21
C ASP A 948 -30.28 21.24 -18.27
N CYS A 949 -29.48 20.53 -19.08
CA CYS A 949 -28.76 21.17 -20.17
C CYS A 949 -28.52 20.21 -21.34
N GLU A 950 -28.19 20.81 -22.47
CA GLU A 950 -27.70 20.16 -23.67
C GLU A 950 -26.31 20.71 -24.00
N ILE A 951 -25.38 19.83 -24.39
CA ILE A 951 -24.10 20.23 -24.99
C ILE A 951 -23.99 19.68 -26.40
N THR A 952 -23.59 20.56 -27.32
CA THR A 952 -23.25 20.23 -28.71
C THR A 952 -21.80 20.62 -28.98
N THR A 953 -21.11 19.84 -29.83
CA THR A 953 -19.77 20.19 -30.33
C THR A 953 -19.53 19.50 -31.66
N ARG A 954 -18.75 20.13 -32.55
CA ARG A 954 -18.21 19.48 -33.74
C ARG A 954 -16.81 18.97 -33.45
N LEU A 955 -16.65 17.66 -33.63
CA LEU A 955 -15.37 16.96 -33.58
C LEU A 955 -14.69 17.14 -34.94
N LEU A 956 -13.68 18.00 -35.01
CA LEU A 956 -13.02 18.41 -36.25
C LEU A 956 -11.96 17.40 -36.70
N SER A 957 -10.98 17.14 -35.84
CA SER A 957 -9.77 16.40 -36.20
C SER A 957 -9.21 15.62 -35.01
N ARG A 958 -8.44 14.57 -35.30
CA ARG A 958 -7.78 13.71 -34.31
C ARG A 958 -6.42 13.26 -34.79
N THR A 959 -5.43 13.28 -33.91
CA THR A 959 -4.06 12.80 -34.18
C THR A 959 -3.46 12.16 -32.92
N GLY A 960 -2.72 11.06 -33.06
CA GLY A 960 -1.86 10.52 -31.98
C GLY A 960 -2.12 9.08 -31.53
N ALA A 961 -3.37 8.62 -31.36
CA ALA A 961 -3.68 7.25 -30.93
C ALA A 961 -4.89 6.66 -31.66
N GLY A 962 -4.75 5.46 -32.24
CA GLY A 962 -5.81 4.84 -33.07
C GLY A 962 -6.96 4.19 -32.32
N ALA A 963 -6.85 4.03 -30.98
CA ALA A 963 -7.89 3.42 -30.14
C ALA A 963 -8.56 4.43 -29.20
N ASP A 964 -8.17 5.70 -29.23
CA ASP A 964 -8.58 6.75 -28.31
C ASP A 964 -10.12 6.88 -28.13
N ARG A 965 -10.52 7.37 -26.95
CA ARG A 965 -11.90 7.73 -26.59
C ARG A 965 -11.99 9.23 -26.41
N VAL A 966 -12.73 9.87 -27.31
CA VAL A 966 -12.85 11.34 -27.36
C VAL A 966 -14.31 11.75 -27.53
N GLY A 967 -14.69 12.91 -27.03
CA GLY A 967 -16.04 13.43 -27.25
C GLY A 967 -16.51 14.32 -26.12
N VAL A 968 -17.80 14.21 -25.80
CA VAL A 968 -18.48 15.02 -24.79
C VAL A 968 -18.69 14.23 -23.51
N LEU A 969 -18.51 14.87 -22.36
CA LEU A 969 -18.73 14.29 -21.04
C LEU A 969 -19.51 15.24 -20.13
N MET A 970 -20.52 14.70 -19.45
CA MET A 970 -21.15 15.27 -18.26
C MET A 970 -20.71 14.43 -17.06
N ALA A 971 -19.84 14.96 -16.21
CA ALA A 971 -19.32 14.29 -15.03
C ALA A 971 -19.89 14.94 -13.77
N LYS A 972 -20.44 14.13 -12.86
CA LYS A 972 -21.05 14.63 -11.62
C LYS A 972 -20.06 15.36 -10.71
N SER A 973 -18.81 14.90 -10.68
CA SER A 973 -17.71 15.58 -10.01
C SER A 973 -16.39 15.39 -10.78
N LEU A 974 -15.29 15.92 -10.24
CA LEU A 974 -13.94 15.74 -10.78
C LEU A 974 -13.27 14.46 -10.28
N SER A 975 -13.93 13.69 -9.42
CA SER A 975 -13.44 12.37 -9.05
C SER A 975 -13.51 11.43 -10.26
N PRO A 976 -12.41 10.72 -10.60
CA PRO A 976 -12.42 9.78 -11.72
C PRO A 976 -13.35 8.59 -11.48
N PHE A 977 -13.84 8.37 -10.25
CA PHE A 977 -14.69 7.25 -9.88
C PHE A 977 -16.20 7.57 -9.91
N ASP A 978 -16.59 8.83 -10.09
CA ASP A 978 -17.99 9.26 -9.95
C ASP A 978 -18.87 8.96 -11.17
N GLN A 979 -20.18 9.17 -11.05
CA GLN A 979 -21.17 9.02 -12.11
C GLN A 979 -20.90 9.99 -13.27
N ALA A 980 -21.14 9.51 -14.49
CA ALA A 980 -20.94 10.30 -15.69
C ALA A 980 -21.80 9.81 -16.86
N ALA A 981 -22.12 10.71 -17.78
CA ALA A 981 -22.68 10.40 -19.08
C ALA A 981 -21.82 11.01 -20.18
N GLY A 982 -21.70 10.34 -21.32
CA GLY A 982 -20.86 10.82 -22.42
C GLY A 982 -21.40 10.44 -23.79
N VAL A 983 -21.00 11.20 -24.80
CA VAL A 983 -21.10 10.79 -26.21
C VAL A 983 -19.68 10.64 -26.71
N ILE A 984 -19.26 9.38 -26.81
CA ILE A 984 -17.85 9.00 -26.92
C ILE A 984 -17.60 8.35 -28.27
N VAL A 985 -16.63 8.88 -28.99
CA VAL A 985 -16.09 8.29 -30.21
C VAL A 985 -14.86 7.46 -29.88
N THR A 986 -14.97 6.14 -30.03
CA THR A 986 -13.88 5.18 -29.82
C THR A 986 -13.19 4.85 -31.14
N GLY A 987 -11.86 4.94 -31.15
CA GLY A 987 -11.01 4.48 -32.25
C GLY A 987 -11.31 5.10 -33.61
N GLY A 988 -11.69 6.38 -33.64
CA GLY A 988 -11.96 7.11 -34.88
C GLY A 988 -13.35 6.93 -35.48
N THR A 989 -13.97 5.76 -35.30
CA THR A 989 -15.05 5.31 -36.19
C THR A 989 -16.38 5.08 -35.50
N THR A 990 -16.37 4.78 -34.21
CA THR A 990 -17.56 4.29 -33.49
C THR A 990 -17.99 5.29 -32.43
N VAL A 991 -19.20 5.84 -32.55
CA VAL A 991 -19.81 6.74 -31.55
C VAL A 991 -20.88 5.99 -30.75
N GLN A 992 -20.86 6.18 -29.43
CA GLN A 992 -21.76 5.52 -28.48
C GLN A 992 -22.17 6.47 -27.35
N LEU A 993 -23.36 6.24 -26.79
CA LEU A 993 -23.72 6.76 -25.47
C LEU A 993 -22.91 5.98 -24.43
N MET A 994 -22.18 6.71 -23.57
CA MET A 994 -21.57 6.18 -22.36
C MET A 994 -22.45 6.54 -21.18
N LEU A 995 -22.86 5.57 -20.38
CA LEU A 995 -23.48 5.80 -19.07
C LEU A 995 -22.68 5.10 -17.99
N ARG A 996 -22.37 5.85 -16.95
CA ARG A 996 -21.76 5.38 -15.72
C ARG A 996 -22.73 5.70 -14.59
N THR A 997 -23.59 4.71 -14.33
CA THR A 997 -24.81 4.89 -13.52
C THR A 997 -24.54 4.82 -12.02
N THR A 998 -23.42 4.23 -11.60
CA THR A 998 -23.03 4.05 -10.21
C THR A 998 -21.62 4.59 -9.98
N VAL A 999 -21.35 4.99 -8.74
CA VAL A 999 -20.00 5.30 -8.27
C VAL A 999 -19.13 4.05 -8.28
N ALA A 1000 -17.86 4.22 -8.65
CA ALA A 1000 -16.87 3.16 -8.80
C ALA A 1000 -17.40 1.97 -9.62
N GLY A 1001 -18.32 2.23 -10.57
CA GLY A 1001 -18.97 1.23 -11.40
C GLY A 1001 -18.55 1.27 -12.86
N ALA A 1002 -18.95 0.29 -13.64
CA ALA A 1002 -18.55 0.22 -15.03
C ALA A 1002 -19.27 1.29 -15.88
N SER A 1003 -18.53 1.94 -16.77
CA SER A 1003 -19.11 2.72 -17.86
C SER A 1003 -19.65 1.76 -18.92
N ALA A 1004 -20.97 1.76 -19.11
CA ALA A 1004 -21.65 1.01 -20.15
C ALA A 1004 -21.74 1.83 -21.44
N PHE A 1005 -21.51 1.19 -22.58
CA PHE A 1005 -21.59 1.83 -23.90
C PHE A 1005 -22.76 1.23 -24.69
N SER A 1006 -23.66 2.08 -25.19
CA SER A 1006 -24.86 1.68 -25.93
C SER A 1006 -25.13 2.61 -27.10
N GLY A 1007 -26.02 2.22 -28.03
CA GLY A 1007 -26.38 3.05 -29.17
C GLY A 1007 -25.22 3.27 -30.14
N THR A 1008 -24.78 2.21 -30.81
CA THR A 1008 -23.61 2.24 -31.70
C THR A 1008 -23.96 2.80 -33.07
N ALA A 1009 -23.24 3.83 -33.51
CA ALA A 1009 -23.24 4.29 -34.90
C ALA A 1009 -21.82 4.56 -35.41
N ALA A 1010 -21.69 4.66 -36.73
CA ALA A 1010 -20.46 5.14 -37.36
C ALA A 1010 -20.44 6.67 -37.37
N VAL A 1011 -19.25 7.26 -37.23
CA VAL A 1011 -19.05 8.71 -37.40
C VAL A 1011 -17.88 8.96 -38.36
N THR A 1012 -18.04 9.96 -39.23
CA THR A 1012 -16.97 10.51 -40.08
C THR A 1012 -16.63 11.91 -39.59
N LEU A 1013 -15.35 12.29 -39.66
CA LEU A 1013 -14.93 13.63 -39.27
C LEU A 1013 -14.89 14.58 -40.48
N PRO A 1014 -15.29 15.85 -40.33
CA PRO A 1014 -15.86 16.44 -39.11
C PRO A 1014 -17.29 15.95 -38.84
N GLY A 1015 -17.67 15.82 -37.56
CA GLY A 1015 -19.00 15.35 -37.15
C GLY A 1015 -19.48 15.98 -35.85
N LEU A 1016 -20.78 16.23 -35.74
CA LEU A 1016 -21.41 16.87 -34.58
C LEU A 1016 -21.89 15.85 -33.55
N LEU A 1017 -21.58 16.09 -32.28
CA LEU A 1017 -21.99 15.28 -31.14
C LEU A 1017 -22.96 16.08 -30.27
N ARG A 1018 -23.98 15.42 -29.72
CA ARG A 1018 -24.93 16.03 -28.78
C ARG A 1018 -25.22 15.11 -27.61
N LEU A 1019 -25.06 15.63 -26.40
CA LEU A 1019 -25.48 15.00 -25.16
C LEU A 1019 -26.50 15.89 -24.45
N LYS A 1020 -27.66 15.33 -24.13
CA LYS A 1020 -28.75 16.04 -23.46
C LYS A 1020 -29.11 15.36 -22.14
N ARG A 1021 -29.23 16.14 -21.06
CA ARG A 1021 -29.75 15.71 -19.75
C ARG A 1021 -31.12 16.34 -19.49
N THR A 1022 -32.09 15.56 -19.04
CA THR A 1022 -33.39 16.04 -18.53
C THR A 1022 -33.77 15.25 -17.28
N GLY A 1023 -33.71 15.88 -16.11
CA GLY A 1023 -33.76 15.19 -14.82
C GLY A 1023 -32.68 14.11 -14.71
N THR A 1024 -33.11 12.86 -14.55
CA THR A 1024 -32.21 11.69 -14.48
C THR A 1024 -31.89 11.10 -15.86
N ALA A 1025 -32.58 11.53 -16.92
CA ALA A 1025 -32.45 10.96 -18.26
C ALA A 1025 -31.33 11.62 -19.06
N PHE A 1026 -30.58 10.81 -19.79
CA PHE A 1026 -29.52 11.20 -20.69
C PHE A 1026 -29.78 10.64 -22.08
N SER A 1027 -29.58 11.44 -23.12
CA SER A 1027 -29.73 11.01 -24.51
C SER A 1027 -28.59 11.52 -25.38
N ALA A 1028 -28.15 10.66 -26.29
CA ALA A 1028 -27.05 10.93 -27.20
C ALA A 1028 -27.55 10.99 -28.64
N ALA A 1029 -27.01 11.91 -29.42
CA ALA A 1029 -27.23 11.98 -30.87
C ALA A 1029 -25.95 12.41 -31.59
N VAL A 1030 -25.87 12.06 -32.88
CA VAL A 1030 -24.80 12.48 -33.79
C VAL A 1030 -25.41 13.09 -35.05
N SER A 1031 -24.70 14.04 -35.67
CA SER A 1031 -25.03 14.57 -37.01
C SER A 1031 -23.77 14.56 -37.88
N THR A 1032 -23.92 14.11 -39.13
CA THR A 1032 -22.86 14.10 -40.16
C THR A 1032 -23.14 15.10 -41.28
N ASP A 1033 -24.21 15.88 -41.16
CA ASP A 1033 -24.71 16.86 -42.14
C ASP A 1033 -24.81 18.26 -41.52
N ASP A 1034 -23.84 18.60 -40.66
CA ASP A 1034 -23.68 19.92 -40.04
C ASP A 1034 -24.92 20.40 -39.27
N GLY A 1035 -25.59 19.45 -38.59
CA GLY A 1035 -26.70 19.72 -37.67
C GLY A 1035 -28.07 19.74 -38.35
N ALA A 1036 -28.14 19.51 -39.66
CA ALA A 1036 -29.41 19.43 -40.39
C ALA A 1036 -30.25 18.23 -39.94
N THR A 1037 -29.62 17.07 -39.70
CA THR A 1037 -30.26 15.86 -39.20
C THR A 1037 -29.52 15.29 -37.99
N TRP A 1038 -30.23 15.15 -36.88
CA TRP A 1038 -29.72 14.49 -35.68
C TRP A 1038 -30.20 13.04 -35.61
N THR A 1039 -29.27 12.10 -35.71
CA THR A 1039 -29.55 10.67 -35.55
C THR A 1039 -29.43 10.29 -34.08
N PRO A 1040 -30.51 9.84 -33.41
CA PRO A 1040 -30.43 9.34 -32.04
C PRO A 1040 -29.56 8.09 -31.95
N LEU A 1041 -28.70 8.03 -30.93
CA LEU A 1041 -27.86 6.86 -30.64
C LEU A 1041 -28.54 5.94 -29.62
N ALA A 1042 -28.72 6.45 -28.40
CA ALA A 1042 -29.40 5.79 -27.30
C ALA A 1042 -29.86 6.82 -26.27
N ALA A 1043 -30.72 6.36 -25.36
CA ALA A 1043 -31.06 7.07 -24.13
C ALA A 1043 -30.99 6.09 -22.95
N GLY A 1044 -30.79 6.63 -21.76
CA GLY A 1044 -30.85 5.90 -20.51
C GLY A 1044 -30.86 6.84 -19.32
N GLU A 1045 -30.84 6.31 -18.10
CA GLU A 1045 -30.99 7.11 -16.89
C GLU A 1045 -29.81 6.91 -15.93
N ILE A 1046 -29.47 7.98 -15.20
CA ILE A 1046 -28.63 7.92 -14.01
C ILE A 1046 -29.47 8.47 -12.84
N PRO A 1047 -30.22 7.60 -12.14
CA PRO A 1047 -31.17 8.03 -11.09
C PRO A 1047 -30.53 8.87 -9.99
N GLY A 1048 -29.27 8.56 -9.63
CA GLY A 1048 -28.54 9.25 -8.57
C GLY A 1048 -27.79 10.52 -9.00
N PHE A 1049 -27.87 10.98 -10.24
CA PHE A 1049 -27.04 12.10 -10.72
C PHE A 1049 -27.35 13.42 -9.98
N GLY A 1050 -28.64 13.70 -9.72
CA GLY A 1050 -29.11 14.88 -8.97
C GLY A 1050 -29.01 16.21 -9.76
N ASP A 1051 -29.32 17.32 -9.10
CA ASP A 1051 -29.30 18.70 -9.66
C ASP A 1051 -28.19 19.60 -9.08
N ALA A 1052 -27.31 19.05 -8.24
CA ALA A 1052 -26.15 19.77 -7.73
C ALA A 1052 -25.22 20.19 -8.90
N PRO A 1053 -24.36 21.21 -8.72
CA PRO A 1053 -23.42 21.61 -9.76
C PRO A 1053 -22.59 20.41 -10.26
N TYR A 1054 -22.64 20.15 -11.56
CA TYR A 1054 -21.87 19.10 -12.25
C TYR A 1054 -21.07 19.70 -13.39
N TYR A 1055 -20.11 18.95 -13.94
CA TYR A 1055 -19.19 19.42 -14.96
C TYR A 1055 -19.57 18.94 -16.34
N VAL A 1056 -19.63 19.85 -17.31
CA VAL A 1056 -19.98 19.56 -18.71
C VAL A 1056 -18.85 20.04 -19.63
N GLY A 1057 -18.45 19.20 -20.60
CA GLY A 1057 -17.50 19.63 -21.61
C GLY A 1057 -16.88 18.50 -22.43
N LEU A 1058 -15.60 18.64 -22.77
CA LEU A 1058 -14.87 17.85 -23.76
C LEU A 1058 -13.85 16.93 -23.09
N VAL A 1059 -13.82 15.66 -23.47
CA VAL A 1059 -12.88 14.66 -22.93
C VAL A 1059 -12.02 14.04 -24.03
N VAL A 1060 -10.73 13.83 -23.73
CA VAL A 1060 -9.79 13.10 -24.58
C VAL A 1060 -8.99 12.10 -23.74
N CYS A 1061 -9.11 10.82 -24.08
CA CYS A 1061 -8.35 9.71 -23.50
C CYS A 1061 -7.68 8.92 -24.63
N SER A 1062 -6.34 8.91 -24.66
CA SER A 1062 -5.60 8.20 -25.71
C SER A 1062 -5.63 6.67 -25.60
N ARG A 1063 -6.11 6.14 -24.47
CA ARG A 1063 -5.93 4.75 -24.04
C ARG A 1063 -4.47 4.32 -23.87
N SER A 1064 -3.60 5.27 -23.59
CA SER A 1064 -2.25 5.08 -23.07
C SER A 1064 -1.97 6.12 -21.98
N PRO A 1065 -1.49 5.72 -20.79
CA PRO A 1065 -1.12 6.70 -19.77
C PRO A 1065 0.12 7.53 -20.17
N LEU A 1066 0.88 7.07 -21.18
CA LEU A 1066 2.16 7.64 -21.62
C LEU A 1066 2.05 8.52 -22.88
N VAL A 1067 1.06 8.29 -23.72
CA VAL A 1067 0.93 8.95 -25.03
C VAL A 1067 -0.31 9.82 -25.02
N ARG A 1068 -0.20 11.03 -25.58
CA ARG A 1068 -1.37 11.90 -25.77
C ARG A 1068 -2.00 11.65 -27.13
N SER A 1069 -3.33 11.62 -27.16
CA SER A 1069 -4.10 11.91 -28.38
C SER A 1069 -4.43 13.40 -28.37
N THR A 1070 -4.39 14.05 -29.53
CA THR A 1070 -4.81 15.43 -29.73
C THR A 1070 -6.10 15.44 -30.52
N THR A 1071 -7.08 16.19 -30.06
CA THR A 1071 -8.39 16.32 -30.68
C THR A 1071 -8.79 17.77 -30.75
N GLU A 1072 -9.26 18.20 -31.91
CA GLU A 1072 -9.80 19.54 -32.12
C GLU A 1072 -11.32 19.51 -32.11
N PHE A 1073 -11.89 20.43 -31.34
CA PHE A 1073 -13.33 20.63 -31.21
C PHE A 1073 -13.67 22.08 -31.50
N ASP A 1074 -14.72 22.33 -32.27
CA ASP A 1074 -15.30 23.66 -32.41
C ASP A 1074 -16.83 23.59 -32.25
N GLU A 1075 -17.48 24.74 -32.43
CA GLU A 1075 -18.94 24.89 -32.28
C GLU A 1075 -19.46 24.32 -30.94
N VAL A 1076 -18.68 24.52 -29.88
CA VAL A 1076 -19.00 24.05 -28.52
C VAL A 1076 -20.04 24.97 -27.91
N SER A 1077 -21.23 24.43 -27.63
CA SER A 1077 -22.33 25.16 -26.97
C SER A 1077 -22.89 24.35 -25.82
N ILE A 1078 -23.18 25.02 -24.70
CA ILE A 1078 -23.93 24.47 -23.57
C ILE A 1078 -25.21 25.31 -23.42
N THR A 1079 -26.37 24.68 -23.57
CA THR A 1079 -27.69 25.33 -23.57
C THR A 1079 -28.52 24.80 -22.41
N PRO A 1080 -28.94 25.64 -21.45
CA PRO A 1080 -29.93 25.26 -20.42
C PRO A 1080 -31.26 24.87 -21.06
N LEU A 1081 -32.00 23.94 -20.43
CA LEU A 1081 -33.27 23.40 -20.95
C LEU A 1081 -34.51 23.87 -20.18
#